data_AF-A0A924Y203-F1
#
_entry.id   AF-A0A924Y203-F1
#
_cell.length_a   1.000
_cell.length_b   1.000
_cell.length_c   1.000
_cell.angle_alpha   90.00
_cell.angle_beta   90.00
_cell.angle_gamma   90.00
#
_symmetry.space_group_name_H-M   'P 1'
#
loop_
_entity.id
_entity.type
_entity.pdbx_description
1 polymer ?
#
loop_
_entity_poly.entity_id
_entity_poly.type
_entity_poly.pdbx_seq_one_letter_code
_entity_poly.pdbx_strand_id
1 'polypeptide(L)'
;MTPSLEKPESDAPQAPGNSPAATANPGYALWRIAAALATSQDHPDPETRLRAQTKVSDWIRVLEGMLSGGIRVGSRTPVAQVPAWATLEVVQGGFATGALLAEGSLQHHEEILLSRINPESSSTVPEPSARARINRYYLSEAGMAELQHMLRTGNYRVDIPEEGALLVVAWLLQQDQAEAARRILDAIGPYLYRLRFYPIPDDRPQQDDGIRVRLQNVGQTVRDLEAVRPPIAFLKQRESALVWAPFFDKIVGLFLETVEGPAPFLRTGHGGESGVDGGWPCQHYSADWRERGRVLVQEYRLLRNRHTLCAKPERAGTNFAVLRLALETCMEDPARLTGRDVSRIRGVLARVIARRGMPASEQCRSLRREQERRANRPTNAELAQVVIGRLATRDPDGGIDDLGELSDVLLPVTEAEAQRRVPAGETMAERFGKKVRRCLLAPPEVLVEQNVLTSGEVLARVVPQITSQVSAAGFADADLRTLYGAVYRAFRRRRSLLLLNLESQVKLAELPWMQAVAAHQSKDGATRERAQLTFMQVATLALTSFPQQIVPNKLLQEFRALATTAELKDEGLPIPLVDEVAADIFMGAFSPKFLHAAKIAGRLLEGTLYERYYGLSYARVREINDVPPPREQLRQRYESAPTSPGFYQMCNELAEREREAVTGAGITGTGGSWVARNGMIIEQEQILTTHNLALLFMVFGETLAHRRGELARRCFAWICRRNSQTPSNWKARLQLVKNSAYAWRQMVFFLSLESEEDARAFLPWAMEHLGEQPEAFRERFGPVLSGLDSAIRGLPITGDDDASSIGVSVSARRFLGWTTEKHWLLP
;
A
#
# COMPACT_ATOMS: atom_id res chain seq x y z
N MET A 1 42.43 -11.41 -64.85
CA MET A 1 41.23 -11.92 -65.57
C MET A 1 40.70 -13.10 -64.78
N THR A 2 39.49 -12.93 -64.25
CA THR A 2 38.59 -13.98 -63.73
C THR A 2 38.50 -15.19 -64.67
N PRO A 3 38.39 -16.42 -64.14
CA PRO A 3 37.04 -17.02 -64.02
C PRO A 3 36.81 -18.02 -62.86
N SER A 4 35.53 -18.13 -62.51
CA SER A 4 34.69 -19.25 -62.01
C SER A 4 35.24 -20.39 -61.14
N LEU A 5 34.49 -20.74 -60.07
CA LEU A 5 33.92 -22.09 -59.82
C LEU A 5 33.02 -22.11 -58.56
N GLU A 6 31.80 -22.63 -58.78
CA GLU A 6 30.91 -23.44 -57.93
C GLU A 6 30.77 -23.22 -56.40
N LYS A 7 29.49 -23.11 -55.99
CA LYS A 7 28.99 -23.33 -54.62
C LYS A 7 29.12 -24.81 -54.21
N PRO A 8 29.34 -25.09 -52.92
CA PRO A 8 28.76 -26.25 -52.28
C PRO A 8 27.76 -25.86 -51.19
N GLU A 9 26.68 -26.64 -51.12
CA GLU A 9 25.75 -26.72 -49.99
C GLU A 9 26.47 -27.24 -48.74
N SER A 10 26.11 -26.72 -47.57
CA SER A 10 26.21 -27.46 -46.32
C SER A 10 25.04 -27.09 -45.41
N ASP A 11 24.05 -27.97 -45.35
CA ASP A 11 23.09 -28.06 -44.27
C ASP A 11 23.81 -28.33 -42.95
N ALA A 12 23.67 -27.41 -42.00
CA ALA A 12 23.91 -27.65 -40.59
C ALA A 12 22.87 -26.87 -39.76
N PRO A 13 22.12 -27.52 -38.85
CA PRO A 13 21.13 -26.84 -38.03
C PRO A 13 21.82 -25.82 -37.11
N GLN A 14 21.40 -24.56 -37.24
CA GLN A 14 21.85 -23.48 -36.37
C GLN A 14 21.45 -23.79 -34.92
N ALA A 15 22.46 -23.94 -34.06
CA ALA A 15 22.26 -24.02 -32.63
C ALA A 15 21.50 -22.79 -32.11
N PRO A 16 20.56 -22.94 -31.16
CA PRO A 16 19.80 -21.82 -30.61
C PRO A 16 20.76 -20.84 -29.94
N GLY A 17 20.76 -19.60 -30.43
CA GLY A 17 21.61 -18.53 -29.94
C GLY A 17 21.39 -18.28 -28.45
N ASN A 18 22.49 -18.27 -27.69
CA ASN A 18 22.54 -17.75 -26.33
C ASN A 18 21.97 -16.33 -26.31
N SER A 19 20.78 -16.17 -25.72
CA SER A 19 20.22 -14.85 -25.44
C SER A 19 21.15 -14.11 -24.48
N PRO A 20 21.49 -12.83 -24.73
CA PRO A 20 22.31 -12.04 -23.80
C PRO A 20 21.61 -11.96 -22.43
N ALA A 21 22.35 -12.14 -21.35
CA ALA A 21 21.83 -12.07 -19.99
C ALA A 21 21.04 -10.77 -19.80
N ALA A 22 19.75 -10.89 -19.50
CA ALA A 22 18.87 -9.74 -19.32
C ALA A 22 19.36 -8.90 -18.14
N THR A 23 19.82 -7.67 -18.40
CA THR A 23 20.23 -6.72 -17.36
C THR A 23 19.14 -5.69 -17.10
N ALA A 24 18.86 -5.38 -15.84
CA ALA A 24 17.86 -4.36 -15.48
C ALA A 24 18.28 -2.96 -15.98
N ASN A 25 17.33 -2.22 -16.55
CA ASN A 25 17.57 -0.90 -17.15
C ASN A 25 17.84 0.18 -16.08
N PRO A 26 19.05 0.81 -16.06
CA PRO A 26 19.37 1.89 -15.12
C PRO A 26 18.45 3.13 -15.24
N GLY A 27 17.82 3.33 -16.40
CA GLY A 27 16.89 4.43 -16.64
C GLY A 27 15.67 4.42 -15.71
N TYR A 28 15.24 3.26 -15.22
CA TYR A 28 14.18 3.18 -14.22
C TYR A 28 14.60 3.85 -12.89
N ALA A 29 15.82 3.56 -12.42
CA ALA A 29 16.35 4.17 -11.21
C ALA A 29 16.47 5.69 -11.36
N LEU A 30 16.95 6.18 -12.49
CA LEU A 30 17.05 7.61 -12.78
C LEU A 30 15.68 8.31 -12.77
N TRP A 31 14.68 7.71 -13.41
CA TRP A 31 13.31 8.24 -13.39
C TRP A 31 12.73 8.31 -11.97
N ARG A 32 13.02 7.31 -11.13
CA ARG A 32 12.60 7.28 -9.72
C ARG A 32 13.26 8.38 -8.89
N ILE A 33 14.53 8.69 -9.15
CA ILE A 33 15.23 9.82 -8.52
C ILE A 33 14.53 11.14 -8.91
N ALA A 34 14.28 11.36 -10.20
CA ALA A 34 13.61 12.57 -10.68
C ALA A 34 12.23 12.77 -10.04
N ALA A 35 11.42 11.71 -9.96
CA ALA A 35 10.09 11.76 -9.33
C ALA A 35 10.17 12.06 -7.81
N ALA A 36 11.16 11.49 -7.12
CA ALA A 36 11.36 11.74 -5.69
C ALA A 36 11.88 13.17 -5.44
N LEU A 37 12.76 13.70 -6.29
CA LEU A 37 13.26 15.08 -6.20
C LEU A 37 12.12 16.10 -6.35
N ALA A 38 11.25 15.95 -7.35
CA ALA A 38 10.09 16.82 -7.53
C ALA A 38 9.20 16.82 -6.27
N THR A 39 8.97 15.65 -5.67
CA THR A 39 8.20 15.54 -4.42
C THR A 39 8.92 16.21 -3.24
N SER A 40 10.25 16.09 -3.16
CA SER A 40 11.04 16.67 -2.07
C SER A 40 11.06 18.21 -2.10
N GLN A 41 10.91 18.83 -3.27
CA GLN A 41 10.95 20.28 -3.44
C GLN A 41 9.56 20.90 -3.25
N ASP A 42 8.53 20.30 -3.86
CA ASP A 42 7.23 20.97 -4.04
C ASP A 42 6.14 20.51 -3.06
N HIS A 43 6.36 19.44 -2.29
CA HIS A 43 5.29 18.89 -1.47
C HIS A 43 5.00 19.79 -0.24
N PRO A 44 3.73 20.12 0.07
CA PRO A 44 3.39 21.06 1.14
C PRO A 44 3.76 20.55 2.54
N ASP A 45 3.73 19.24 2.76
CA ASP A 45 4.07 18.58 4.03
C ASP A 45 5.59 18.35 4.21
N PRO A 46 6.22 18.91 5.28
CA PRO A 46 7.64 18.71 5.58
C PRO A 46 8.07 17.25 5.77
N GLU A 47 7.25 16.40 6.40
CA GLU A 47 7.61 14.99 6.60
C GLU A 47 7.61 14.23 5.28
N THR A 48 6.65 14.51 4.41
CA THR A 48 6.63 13.96 3.05
C THR A 48 7.83 14.42 2.23
N ARG A 49 8.29 15.68 2.41
CA ARG A 49 9.55 16.14 1.80
C ARG A 49 10.76 15.37 2.34
N LEU A 50 10.86 15.18 3.66
CA LEU A 50 11.94 14.40 4.27
C LEU A 50 11.95 12.93 3.78
N ARG A 51 10.78 12.28 3.74
CA ARG A 51 10.64 10.92 3.19
C ARG A 51 11.01 10.85 1.71
N ALA A 52 10.72 11.90 0.94
CA ALA A 52 11.13 12.00 -0.45
C ALA A 52 12.65 12.15 -0.57
N GLN A 53 13.30 12.91 0.31
CA GLN A 53 14.76 13.00 0.38
C GLN A 53 15.41 11.66 0.70
N THR A 54 14.90 10.91 1.69
CA THR A 54 15.39 9.54 1.97
C THR A 54 15.27 8.65 0.74
N LYS A 55 14.12 8.69 0.03
CA LYS A 55 13.95 7.94 -1.22
C LYS A 55 14.96 8.35 -2.29
N VAL A 56 15.31 9.62 -2.40
CA VAL A 56 16.35 10.10 -3.32
C VAL A 56 17.68 9.43 -2.97
N SER A 57 18.10 9.48 -1.71
CA SER A 57 19.34 8.84 -1.24
C SER A 57 19.35 7.33 -1.52
N ASP A 58 18.24 6.63 -1.26
CA ASP A 58 18.15 5.18 -1.51
C ASP A 58 18.32 4.85 -2.99
N TRP A 59 17.65 5.60 -3.88
CA TRP A 59 17.74 5.37 -5.32
C TRP A 59 19.09 5.78 -5.92
N ILE A 60 19.76 6.79 -5.35
CA ILE A 60 21.16 7.11 -5.69
C ILE A 60 22.06 5.93 -5.36
N ARG A 61 21.95 5.35 -4.15
CA ARG A 61 22.73 4.18 -3.75
C ARG A 61 22.52 2.99 -4.68
N VAL A 62 21.27 2.73 -5.09
CA VAL A 62 20.94 1.70 -6.08
C VAL A 62 21.66 1.98 -7.41
N LEU A 63 21.57 3.21 -7.92
CA LEU A 63 22.16 3.58 -9.20
C LEU A 63 23.70 3.48 -9.17
N GLU A 64 24.34 4.00 -8.13
CA GLU A 64 25.80 3.89 -7.93
C GLU A 64 26.24 2.43 -7.80
N GLY A 65 25.48 1.61 -7.07
CA GLY A 65 25.74 0.18 -6.96
C GLY A 65 25.60 -0.57 -8.29
N MET A 66 24.62 -0.19 -9.12
CA MET A 66 24.47 -0.73 -10.48
C MET A 66 25.63 -0.32 -11.38
N LEU A 67 26.03 0.96 -11.37
CA LEU A 67 27.08 1.50 -12.23
C LEU A 67 28.48 1.00 -11.85
N SER A 68 28.74 0.80 -10.55
CA SER A 68 30.00 0.24 -10.05
C SER A 68 30.11 -1.28 -10.19
N GLY A 69 29.02 -1.97 -10.56
CA GLY A 69 28.96 -3.44 -10.58
C GLY A 69 28.85 -4.08 -9.19
N GLY A 70 28.76 -3.28 -8.12
CA GLY A 70 28.57 -3.77 -6.75
C GLY A 70 27.20 -4.41 -6.50
N ILE A 71 26.20 -4.08 -7.34
CA ILE A 71 24.84 -4.63 -7.29
C ILE A 71 24.46 -5.24 -8.64
N ARG A 72 24.32 -6.57 -8.66
CA ARG A 72 23.83 -7.37 -9.80
C ARG A 72 22.32 -7.57 -9.70
N VAL A 73 21.56 -6.61 -10.24
CA VAL A 73 20.09 -6.67 -10.28
C VAL A 73 19.62 -7.85 -11.12
N GLY A 74 18.54 -8.50 -10.70
CA GLY A 74 17.99 -9.69 -11.37
C GLY A 74 18.53 -11.01 -10.82
N SER A 75 19.45 -10.97 -9.85
CA SER A 75 19.99 -12.15 -9.18
C SER A 75 19.45 -12.29 -7.75
N ARG A 76 19.37 -13.53 -7.28
CA ARG A 76 19.06 -13.94 -5.90
C ARG A 76 20.15 -13.54 -4.91
N THR A 77 21.38 -13.32 -5.37
CA THR A 77 22.51 -12.79 -4.59
C THR A 77 23.04 -11.52 -5.27
N PRO A 78 22.30 -10.40 -5.18
CA PRO A 78 22.62 -9.20 -5.94
C PRO A 78 23.91 -8.52 -5.43
N VAL A 79 24.28 -8.73 -4.17
CA VAL A 79 25.50 -8.18 -3.55
C VAL A 79 26.56 -9.27 -3.47
N ALA A 80 27.79 -8.96 -3.88
CA ALA A 80 28.90 -9.91 -3.81
C ALA A 80 29.24 -10.27 -2.35
N GLN A 81 29.69 -11.51 -2.11
CA GLN A 81 30.10 -12.02 -0.80
C GLN A 81 29.01 -11.92 0.29
N VAL A 82 27.75 -11.78 -0.11
CA VAL A 82 26.58 -11.82 0.78
C VAL A 82 25.82 -13.12 0.47
N PRO A 83 25.49 -13.92 1.49
CA PRO A 83 24.79 -15.18 1.26
C PRO A 83 23.33 -14.90 0.92
N ALA A 84 22.71 -15.78 0.14
CA ALA A 84 21.32 -15.61 -0.31
C ALA A 84 20.33 -15.47 0.86
N TRP A 85 20.61 -16.08 2.02
CA TRP A 85 19.72 -16.02 3.17
C TRP A 85 19.68 -14.63 3.85
N ALA A 86 20.68 -13.78 3.63
CA ALA A 86 20.78 -12.49 4.30
C ALA A 86 19.76 -11.48 3.76
N THR A 87 19.11 -10.77 4.68
CA THR A 87 18.00 -9.88 4.38
C THR A 87 18.52 -8.52 3.94
N LEU A 88 18.36 -8.24 2.65
CA LEU A 88 18.70 -6.96 2.03
C LEU A 88 17.62 -5.91 2.26
N GLU A 89 18.05 -4.66 2.34
CA GLU A 89 17.18 -3.52 2.15
C GLU A 89 16.80 -3.39 0.67
N VAL A 90 15.50 -3.36 0.39
CA VAL A 90 14.96 -3.38 -0.97
C VAL A 90 13.96 -2.24 -1.16
N VAL A 91 14.16 -1.43 -2.20
CA VAL A 91 13.26 -0.34 -2.57
C VAL A 91 12.13 -0.80 -3.49
N GLN A 92 11.26 0.13 -3.87
CA GLN A 92 10.13 -0.17 -4.76
C GLN A 92 10.62 -0.80 -6.08
N GLY A 93 9.92 -1.85 -6.53
CA GLY A 93 10.29 -2.59 -7.73
C GLY A 93 11.27 -3.74 -7.50
N GLY A 94 11.67 -4.01 -6.25
CA GLY A 94 12.52 -5.16 -5.92
C GLY A 94 14.03 -4.91 -6.04
N PHE A 95 14.45 -3.65 -6.20
CA PHE A 95 15.87 -3.29 -6.29
C PHE A 95 16.53 -3.28 -4.91
N ALA A 96 17.60 -4.04 -4.75
CA ALA A 96 18.42 -4.01 -3.53
C ALA A 96 19.22 -2.71 -3.46
N THR A 97 19.31 -2.10 -2.27
CA THR A 97 20.16 -0.91 -2.05
C THR A 97 21.63 -1.27 -1.79
N GLY A 98 21.91 -2.56 -1.57
CA GLY A 98 23.23 -3.05 -1.14
C GLY A 98 23.37 -3.16 0.38
N ALA A 99 22.52 -2.48 1.16
CA ALA A 99 22.53 -2.55 2.62
C ALA A 99 21.83 -3.81 3.14
N LEU A 100 22.30 -4.32 4.28
CA LEU A 100 21.69 -5.43 5.00
C LEU A 100 20.89 -4.91 6.20
N LEU A 101 19.67 -5.41 6.40
CA LEU A 101 18.83 -4.94 7.52
C LEU A 101 19.44 -5.29 8.89
N ALA A 102 20.13 -6.43 8.99
CA ALA A 102 20.86 -6.85 10.18
C ALA A 102 22.14 -6.03 10.45
N GLU A 103 22.54 -5.16 9.52
CA GLU A 103 23.74 -4.32 9.59
C GLU A 103 23.43 -2.84 9.91
N GLY A 104 22.20 -2.47 10.28
CA GLY A 104 21.80 -1.06 10.48
C GLY A 104 22.58 -0.28 11.56
N SER A 105 22.03 0.82 12.05
CA SER A 105 22.59 1.45 13.27
C SER A 105 22.40 0.54 14.50
N LEU A 106 23.23 0.71 15.52
CA LEU A 106 22.98 0.07 16.82
C LEU A 106 21.63 0.54 17.37
N GLN A 107 20.84 -0.41 17.84
CA GLN A 107 19.57 -0.13 18.52
C GLN A 107 19.79 0.14 20.01
N HIS A 108 18.81 0.76 20.65
CA HIS A 108 18.88 1.13 22.07
C HIS A 108 19.23 -0.04 23.00
N HIS A 109 18.67 -1.23 22.77
CA HIS A 109 18.98 -2.42 23.57
C HIS A 109 20.43 -2.90 23.37
N GLU A 110 21.01 -2.69 22.18
CA GLU A 110 22.40 -3.02 21.86
C GLU A 110 23.35 -2.09 22.61
N GLU A 111 23.02 -0.79 22.69
CA GLU A 111 23.77 0.21 23.45
C GLU A 111 23.78 -0.10 24.95
N ILE A 112 22.61 -0.45 25.51
CA ILE A 112 22.48 -0.87 26.91
C ILE A 112 23.36 -2.11 27.17
N LEU A 113 23.27 -3.14 26.31
CA LEU A 113 24.06 -4.35 26.49
C LEU A 113 25.56 -4.08 26.38
N LEU A 114 25.99 -3.25 25.42
CA LEU A 114 27.38 -2.84 25.27
C LEU A 114 27.92 -2.14 26.52
N SER A 115 27.13 -1.26 27.14
CA SER A 115 27.51 -0.59 28.38
C SER A 115 27.66 -1.58 29.55
N ARG A 116 26.84 -2.63 29.58
CA ARG A 116 26.88 -3.70 30.60
C ARG A 116 28.10 -4.62 30.45
N ILE A 117 28.51 -4.91 29.23
CA ILE A 117 29.64 -5.82 28.93
C ILE A 117 30.98 -5.11 28.72
N ASN A 118 31.03 -3.77 28.76
CA ASN A 118 32.28 -2.98 28.70
C ASN A 118 32.23 -1.72 29.59
N PRO A 119 32.24 -1.85 30.91
CA PRO A 119 32.37 -0.68 31.78
C PRO A 119 33.74 0.01 31.67
N GLU A 120 34.79 -0.69 31.21
CA GLU A 120 36.16 -0.16 31.12
C GLU A 120 36.87 -0.64 29.84
N SER A 121 37.10 0.25 28.87
CA SER A 121 38.11 0.01 27.82
C SER A 121 38.78 1.32 27.42
N SER A 122 39.80 1.65 28.21
CA SER A 122 41.02 2.33 27.77
C SER A 122 42.03 1.22 27.47
N SER A 123 42.14 0.75 26.22
CA SER A 123 43.34 0.01 25.78
C SER A 123 43.50 -0.04 24.26
N THR A 124 44.76 -0.08 23.84
CA THR A 124 45.35 0.14 22.52
C THR A 124 45.22 -1.03 21.52
N VAL A 125 44.19 -1.86 21.64
CA VAL A 125 43.89 -2.94 20.67
C VAL A 125 42.81 -2.46 19.69
N PRO A 126 42.88 -2.76 18.37
CA PRO A 126 41.76 -2.45 17.47
C PRO A 126 40.51 -3.16 17.98
N GLU A 127 39.55 -2.40 18.53
CA GLU A 127 38.35 -3.00 19.10
C GLU A 127 37.59 -3.77 18.01
N PRO A 128 37.14 -5.02 18.28
CA PRO A 128 36.16 -5.68 17.44
C PRO A 128 34.96 -4.74 17.29
N SER A 129 34.34 -4.70 16.11
CA SER A 129 33.12 -3.91 15.91
C SER A 129 32.14 -4.17 17.06
N ALA A 130 31.38 -3.15 17.47
CA ALA A 130 30.43 -3.26 18.58
C ALA A 130 29.53 -4.52 18.46
N ARG A 131 29.13 -4.86 17.23
CA ARG A 131 28.38 -6.10 16.93
C ARG A 131 29.15 -7.39 17.14
N ALA A 132 30.43 -7.45 16.77
CA ALA A 132 31.27 -8.60 17.04
C ALA A 132 31.30 -8.91 18.54
N ARG A 133 31.38 -7.85 19.37
CA ARG A 133 31.39 -7.97 20.83
C ARG A 133 30.07 -8.50 21.37
N ILE A 134 28.93 -7.99 20.90
CA ILE A 134 27.61 -8.46 21.33
C ILE A 134 27.37 -9.91 20.90
N ASN A 135 27.63 -10.25 19.63
CA ASN A 135 27.51 -11.64 19.16
C ASN A 135 28.39 -12.59 19.97
N ARG A 136 29.64 -12.19 20.28
CA ARG A 136 30.55 -12.98 21.12
C ARG A 136 30.03 -13.13 22.55
N TYR A 137 29.41 -12.10 23.13
CA TYR A 137 28.76 -12.21 24.44
C TYR A 137 27.66 -13.27 24.42
N TYR A 138 26.78 -13.26 23.42
CA TYR A 138 25.72 -14.27 23.31
C TYR A 138 26.23 -15.70 23.04
N LEU A 139 27.46 -15.85 22.54
CA LEU A 139 28.13 -17.14 22.42
C LEU A 139 28.85 -17.59 23.70
N SER A 140 28.92 -16.74 24.74
CA SER A 140 29.42 -17.12 26.06
C SER A 140 28.37 -17.91 26.85
N GLU A 141 28.79 -18.58 27.92
CA GLU A 141 27.88 -19.32 28.81
C GLU A 141 26.78 -18.41 29.39
N ALA A 142 27.14 -17.20 29.86
CA ALA A 142 26.19 -16.24 30.40
C ALA A 142 25.19 -15.74 29.35
N GLY A 143 25.67 -15.41 28.15
CA GLY A 143 24.81 -14.96 27.06
C GLY A 143 23.89 -16.07 26.53
N MET A 144 24.37 -17.32 26.50
CA MET A 144 23.56 -18.47 26.11
C MET A 144 22.47 -18.75 27.14
N ALA A 145 22.77 -18.62 28.45
CA ALA A 145 21.78 -18.73 29.51
C ALA A 145 20.69 -17.64 29.42
N GLU A 146 21.07 -16.41 29.02
CA GLU A 146 20.13 -15.31 28.76
C GLU A 146 19.21 -15.61 27.57
N LEU A 147 19.76 -16.11 26.45
CA LEU A 147 18.96 -16.54 25.29
C LEU A 147 18.00 -17.68 25.64
N GLN A 148 18.46 -18.66 26.42
CA GLN A 148 17.63 -19.75 26.91
C GLN A 148 16.52 -19.28 27.86
N HIS A 149 16.79 -18.25 28.67
CA HIS A 149 15.75 -17.62 29.48
C HIS A 149 14.71 -16.90 28.62
N MET A 150 15.14 -16.17 27.59
CA MET A 150 14.24 -15.53 26.63
C MET A 150 13.37 -16.56 25.89
N LEU A 151 13.93 -17.70 25.49
CA LEU A 151 13.16 -18.80 24.85
C LEU A 151 12.02 -19.29 25.75
N ARG A 152 12.33 -19.64 27.00
CA ARG A 152 11.35 -20.18 27.96
C ARG A 152 10.27 -19.17 28.36
N THR A 153 10.63 -17.88 28.40
CA THR A 153 9.70 -16.82 28.81
C THR A 153 8.93 -16.22 27.63
N GLY A 154 9.45 -16.34 26.40
CA GLY A 154 8.91 -15.64 25.23
C GLY A 154 9.20 -14.13 25.23
N ASN A 155 10.08 -13.64 26.10
CA ASN A 155 10.37 -12.23 26.33
C ASN A 155 11.36 -11.65 25.30
N TYR A 156 11.00 -11.80 24.02
CA TYR A 156 11.81 -11.33 22.91
C TYR A 156 10.96 -11.01 21.67
N ARG A 157 11.56 -10.27 20.74
CA ARG A 157 11.01 -9.99 19.40
C ARG A 157 12.04 -10.32 18.33
N VAL A 158 11.50 -10.68 17.17
CA VAL A 158 12.25 -10.96 15.94
C VAL A 158 11.60 -10.12 14.84
N ASP A 159 12.30 -9.07 14.41
CA ASP A 159 11.89 -8.18 13.33
C ASP A 159 12.45 -8.61 11.99
N ILE A 160 13.66 -9.16 12.00
CA ILE A 160 14.33 -9.77 10.84
C ILE A 160 14.72 -11.21 11.16
N PRO A 161 14.66 -12.14 10.19
CA PRO A 161 14.82 -13.56 10.49
C PRO A 161 16.19 -13.94 11.07
N GLU A 162 17.24 -13.15 10.79
CA GLU A 162 18.60 -13.33 11.29
C GLU A 162 18.67 -13.28 12.82
N GLU A 163 17.83 -12.47 13.46
CA GLU A 163 17.77 -12.32 14.93
C GLU A 163 17.34 -13.61 15.65
N GLY A 164 16.71 -14.54 14.92
CA GLY A 164 16.36 -15.86 15.45
C GLY A 164 17.50 -16.88 15.43
N ALA A 165 18.64 -16.59 14.78
CA ALA A 165 19.69 -17.59 14.57
C ALA A 165 20.32 -18.07 15.88
N LEU A 166 20.73 -17.15 16.77
CA LEU A 166 21.33 -17.54 18.05
C LEU A 166 20.29 -18.13 19.03
N LEU A 167 19.01 -17.77 18.92
CA LEU A 167 17.95 -18.42 19.66
C LEU A 167 17.80 -19.90 19.25
N VAL A 168 17.87 -20.21 17.95
CA VAL A 168 17.87 -21.62 17.50
C VAL A 168 19.12 -22.36 17.99
N VAL A 169 20.29 -21.72 17.97
CA VAL A 169 21.52 -22.31 18.54
C VAL A 169 21.33 -22.62 20.03
N ALA A 170 20.80 -21.67 20.80
CA ALA A 170 20.52 -21.84 22.23
C ALA A 170 19.56 -23.01 22.49
N TRP A 171 18.50 -23.14 21.69
CA TRP A 171 17.54 -24.25 21.77
C TRP A 171 18.20 -25.59 21.42
N LEU A 172 18.97 -25.68 20.32
CA LEU A 172 19.64 -26.91 19.91
C LEU A 172 20.64 -27.42 20.97
N LEU A 173 21.34 -26.51 21.64
CA LEU A 173 22.25 -26.85 22.73
C LEU A 173 21.50 -27.39 23.96
N GLN A 174 20.29 -26.91 24.25
CA GLN A 174 19.44 -27.49 25.30
C GLN A 174 18.95 -28.91 24.98
N GLN A 175 18.85 -29.25 23.69
CA GLN A 175 18.45 -30.57 23.21
C GLN A 175 19.64 -31.50 22.95
N ASP A 176 20.84 -31.16 23.44
CA ASP A 176 22.10 -31.89 23.22
C ASP A 176 22.49 -32.07 21.73
N GLN A 177 22.03 -31.18 20.84
CA GLN A 177 22.28 -31.23 19.39
C GLN A 177 23.44 -30.33 18.94
N ALA A 178 24.63 -30.54 19.54
CA ALA A 178 25.81 -29.69 19.30
C ALA A 178 26.24 -29.60 17.82
N GLU A 179 26.17 -30.71 17.06
CA GLU A 179 26.53 -30.73 15.63
C GLU A 179 25.58 -29.89 14.77
N ALA A 180 24.28 -29.88 15.11
CA ALA A 180 23.31 -29.04 14.42
C ALA A 180 23.57 -27.55 14.71
N ALA A 181 23.85 -27.22 15.97
CA ALA A 181 24.25 -25.87 16.37
C ALA A 181 25.55 -25.43 15.66
N ARG A 182 26.54 -26.32 15.58
CA ARG A 182 27.83 -26.04 14.92
C ARG A 182 27.65 -25.67 13.46
N ARG A 183 26.82 -26.40 12.72
CA ARG A 183 26.53 -26.09 11.30
C ARG A 183 25.92 -24.70 11.10
N ILE A 184 25.08 -24.24 12.03
CA ILE A 184 24.54 -22.87 11.99
C ILE A 184 25.68 -21.88 12.23
N LEU A 185 26.50 -22.10 13.25
CA LEU A 185 27.63 -21.25 13.60
C LEU A 185 28.66 -21.15 12.48
N ASP A 186 28.95 -22.25 11.77
CA ASP A 186 29.84 -22.23 10.60
C ASP A 186 29.25 -21.40 9.44
N ALA A 187 27.92 -21.42 9.26
CA ALA A 187 27.24 -20.63 8.23
C ALA A 187 27.20 -19.11 8.55
N ILE A 188 27.00 -18.74 9.82
CA ILE A 188 26.90 -17.33 10.25
C ILE A 188 28.24 -16.73 10.69
N GLY A 189 29.21 -17.57 11.05
CA GLY A 189 30.53 -17.22 11.58
C GLY A 189 31.24 -16.12 10.80
N PRO A 190 31.33 -16.20 9.46
CA PRO A 190 31.94 -15.16 8.63
C PRO A 190 31.28 -13.78 8.75
N TYR A 191 30.07 -13.68 9.32
CA TYR A 191 29.30 -12.43 9.37
C TYR A 191 29.07 -11.91 10.79
N LEU A 192 29.59 -12.59 11.83
CA LEU A 192 29.39 -12.19 13.25
C LEU A 192 29.96 -10.80 13.57
N TYR A 193 30.93 -10.32 12.80
CA TYR A 193 31.47 -8.97 12.98
C TYR A 193 30.58 -7.87 12.39
N ARG A 194 29.57 -8.23 11.60
CA ARG A 194 28.82 -7.30 10.75
C ARG A 194 27.32 -7.31 11.05
N LEU A 195 26.74 -8.49 11.23
CA LEU A 195 25.29 -8.69 11.31
C LEU A 195 24.82 -9.02 12.73
N ARG A 196 23.63 -8.56 13.07
CA ARG A 196 22.90 -8.96 14.29
C ARG A 196 22.26 -10.35 14.11
N PHE A 197 22.55 -11.27 15.03
CA PHE A 197 21.99 -12.63 15.07
C PHE A 197 21.26 -12.98 16.37
N TYR A 198 21.09 -11.98 17.24
CA TYR A 198 20.41 -12.06 18.54
C TYR A 198 19.08 -11.30 18.50
N PRO A 199 18.12 -11.64 19.37
CA PRO A 199 16.80 -11.03 19.36
C PRO A 199 16.79 -9.65 20.00
N ILE A 200 15.65 -8.97 19.88
CA ILE A 200 15.33 -7.74 20.61
C ILE A 200 14.68 -8.15 21.93
N PRO A 201 15.28 -7.84 23.11
CA PRO A 201 14.64 -8.10 24.40
C PRO A 201 13.32 -7.34 24.54
N ASP A 202 12.29 -7.98 25.08
CA ASP A 202 11.01 -7.34 25.40
C ASP A 202 10.51 -7.92 26.73
N ASP A 203 10.09 -7.07 27.66
CA ASP A 203 9.65 -7.50 28.98
C ASP A 203 8.38 -8.36 28.95
N ARG A 204 7.70 -8.43 27.80
CA ARG A 204 6.42 -9.12 27.63
C ARG A 204 6.54 -10.36 26.75
N PRO A 205 5.89 -11.46 27.15
CA PRO A 205 5.88 -12.69 26.39
C PRO A 205 5.17 -12.49 25.05
N GLN A 206 5.64 -13.19 24.03
CA GLN A 206 4.98 -13.21 22.74
C GLN A 206 3.61 -13.89 22.85
N GLN A 207 2.55 -13.18 22.46
CA GLN A 207 1.18 -13.71 22.53
C GLN A 207 0.83 -14.61 21.34
N ASP A 208 0.08 -15.68 21.62
CA ASP A 208 -0.56 -16.53 20.62
C ASP A 208 -2.04 -16.14 20.45
N ASP A 209 -2.33 -15.43 19.36
CA ASP A 209 -3.67 -14.90 19.08
C ASP A 209 -4.61 -15.92 18.41
N GLY A 210 -4.15 -17.15 18.18
CA GLY A 210 -4.85 -18.15 17.38
C GLY A 210 -5.25 -17.61 16.00
N ILE A 211 -6.47 -17.93 15.55
CA ILE A 211 -6.99 -17.51 14.24
C ILE A 211 -7.27 -16.00 14.12
N ARG A 212 -7.15 -15.23 15.21
CA ARG A 212 -7.40 -13.78 15.18
C ARG A 212 -6.17 -13.07 14.65
N VAL A 213 -6.40 -12.01 13.88
CA VAL A 213 -5.34 -11.20 13.29
C VAL A 213 -5.58 -9.73 13.53
N ARG A 214 -4.52 -8.94 13.42
CA ARG A 214 -4.59 -7.47 13.44
C ARG A 214 -3.84 -6.88 12.25
N LEU A 215 -4.35 -5.78 11.70
CA LEU A 215 -3.66 -5.08 10.60
C LEU A 215 -2.50 -4.22 11.11
N GLN A 216 -2.66 -3.62 12.28
CA GLN A 216 -1.68 -2.80 12.97
C GLN A 216 -1.75 -3.06 14.48
N ASN A 217 -0.66 -2.81 15.20
CA ASN A 217 -0.68 -2.77 16.66
C ASN A 217 -1.10 -1.38 17.17
N VAL A 218 -1.45 -1.29 18.46
CA VAL A 218 -1.89 -0.03 19.09
C VAL A 218 -0.82 1.05 18.97
N GLY A 219 0.46 0.71 19.16
CA GLY A 219 1.58 1.64 19.08
C GLY A 219 1.73 2.28 17.70
N GLN A 220 1.50 1.53 16.62
CA GLN A 220 1.47 2.12 15.28
C GLN A 220 0.25 3.03 15.09
N THR A 221 -0.91 2.67 15.63
CA THR A 221 -2.11 3.53 15.61
C THR A 221 -1.87 4.82 16.38
N VAL A 222 -1.21 4.77 17.53
CA VAL A 222 -0.82 5.94 18.32
C VAL A 222 0.09 6.86 17.51
N ARG A 223 1.17 6.32 16.89
CA ARG A 223 2.03 7.10 15.98
C ARG A 223 1.25 7.73 14.81
N ASP A 224 0.32 6.99 14.21
CA ASP A 224 -0.53 7.46 13.12
C ASP A 224 -1.52 8.56 13.57
N LEU A 225 -1.85 8.62 14.86
CA LEU A 225 -2.69 9.66 15.49
C LEU A 225 -1.85 10.87 15.92
N GLU A 226 -0.65 10.67 16.45
CA GLU A 226 0.31 11.73 16.80
C GLU A 226 0.73 12.53 15.58
N ALA A 227 0.77 11.90 14.40
CA ALA A 227 1.03 12.54 13.12
C ALA A 227 -0.13 13.41 12.61
N VAL A 228 -1.32 13.37 13.24
CA VAL A 228 -2.47 14.20 12.82
C VAL A 228 -2.20 15.66 13.16
N ARG A 229 -2.06 16.49 12.14
CA ARG A 229 -1.85 17.94 12.29
C ARG A 229 -3.13 18.73 12.04
N PRO A 230 -3.36 19.84 12.78
CA PRO A 230 -4.46 20.74 12.50
C PRO A 230 -4.20 21.52 11.20
N PRO A 231 -5.21 21.73 10.33
CA PRO A 231 -5.03 22.52 9.12
C PRO A 231 -4.60 23.96 9.43
N ILE A 232 -3.50 24.43 8.81
CA ILE A 232 -2.98 25.80 9.02
C ILE A 232 -4.07 26.85 8.72
N ALA A 233 -4.89 26.63 7.70
CA ALA A 233 -6.00 27.54 7.37
C ALA A 233 -6.99 27.71 8.53
N PHE A 234 -7.33 26.61 9.22
CA PHE A 234 -8.19 26.65 10.40
C PHE A 234 -7.52 27.40 11.55
N LEU A 235 -6.23 27.14 11.81
CA LEU A 235 -5.48 27.85 12.85
C LEU A 235 -5.42 29.37 12.58
N LYS A 236 -5.21 29.79 11.33
CA LYS A 236 -5.25 31.20 10.90
C LYS A 236 -6.62 31.84 11.13
N GLN A 237 -7.69 31.10 10.85
CA GLN A 237 -9.06 31.55 11.09
C GLN A 237 -9.35 31.67 12.59
N ARG A 238 -8.91 30.70 13.40
CA ARG A 238 -9.04 30.70 14.85
C ARG A 238 -8.32 31.89 15.48
N GLU A 239 -7.05 32.11 15.14
CA GLU A 239 -6.29 33.28 15.59
C GLU A 239 -6.95 34.60 15.15
N SER A 240 -7.46 34.65 13.90
CA SER A 240 -8.20 35.81 13.43
C SER A 240 -9.46 36.09 14.25
N ALA A 241 -10.16 35.07 14.73
CA ALA A 241 -11.46 35.20 15.39
C ALA A 241 -11.32 35.47 16.89
N LEU A 242 -10.37 34.83 17.56
CA LEU A 242 -10.20 34.90 19.01
C LEU A 242 -9.26 36.03 19.46
N VAL A 243 -8.29 36.42 18.62
CA VAL A 243 -7.27 37.42 18.98
C VAL A 243 -7.49 38.72 18.22
N TRP A 244 -7.41 38.64 16.89
CA TRP A 244 -7.36 39.83 16.05
C TRP A 244 -8.71 40.53 15.92
N ALA A 245 -9.79 39.75 15.91
CA ALA A 245 -11.15 40.26 15.80
C ALA A 245 -11.55 41.13 17.01
N PRO A 246 -11.41 40.68 18.28
CA PRO A 246 -11.69 41.50 19.45
C PRO A 246 -10.75 42.71 19.56
N PHE A 247 -9.46 42.53 19.29
CA PHE A 247 -8.50 43.64 19.32
C PHE A 247 -8.82 44.72 18.28
N PHE A 248 -9.25 44.33 17.08
CA PHE A 248 -9.70 45.27 16.06
C PHE A 248 -10.92 46.09 16.52
N ASP A 249 -11.85 45.48 17.25
CA ASP A 249 -13.02 46.21 17.77
C ASP A 249 -12.62 47.23 18.84
N LYS A 250 -11.58 46.97 19.64
CA LYS A 250 -11.03 47.94 20.59
C LYS A 250 -10.48 49.18 19.85
N ILE A 251 -9.74 48.98 18.76
CA ILE A 251 -9.24 50.09 17.93
C ILE A 251 -10.39 50.88 17.30
N VAL A 252 -11.39 50.17 16.75
CA VAL A 252 -12.57 50.82 16.15
C VAL A 252 -13.34 51.62 17.20
N GLY A 253 -13.53 51.07 18.40
CA GLY A 253 -14.16 51.76 19.53
C GLY A 253 -13.41 53.05 19.90
N LEU A 254 -12.08 52.96 20.05
CA LEU A 254 -11.24 54.10 20.39
C LEU A 254 -11.30 55.21 19.33
N PHE A 255 -11.36 54.88 18.03
CA PHE A 255 -11.52 55.88 16.98
C PHE A 255 -12.93 56.47 16.90
N LEU A 256 -13.97 55.71 17.22
CA LEU A 256 -15.35 56.23 17.24
C LEU A 256 -15.55 57.29 18.31
N GLU A 257 -14.82 57.21 19.43
CA GLU A 257 -14.77 58.26 20.46
C GLU A 257 -14.14 59.57 19.97
N THR A 258 -13.54 59.61 18.78
CA THR A 258 -12.97 60.85 18.20
C THR A 258 -13.87 61.49 17.15
N VAL A 259 -15.03 60.87 16.88
CA VAL A 259 -15.98 61.30 15.85
C VAL A 259 -16.93 62.33 16.41
N GLU A 260 -16.90 63.54 15.85
CA GLU A 260 -17.89 64.56 16.16
C GLU A 260 -19.13 64.43 15.26
N GLY A 261 -20.31 64.29 15.86
CA GLY A 261 -21.58 64.04 15.16
C GLY A 261 -21.96 62.54 15.06
N PRO A 262 -22.97 62.18 14.24
CA PRO A 262 -23.41 60.79 14.12
C PRO A 262 -22.30 59.91 13.53
N ALA A 263 -22.18 58.66 13.99
CA ALA A 263 -21.11 57.77 13.52
C ALA A 263 -21.12 57.59 11.99
N PRO A 264 -19.95 57.39 11.34
CA PRO A 264 -19.90 57.27 9.88
C PRO A 264 -20.67 56.05 9.39
N PHE A 265 -21.47 56.22 8.34
CA PHE A 265 -22.23 55.12 7.70
C PHE A 265 -22.16 55.20 6.17
N LEU A 266 -22.39 54.07 5.52
CA LEU A 266 -22.40 53.99 4.06
C LEU A 266 -23.75 54.47 3.53
N ARG A 267 -23.74 55.39 2.56
CA ARG A 267 -24.94 55.82 1.85
C ARG A 267 -25.33 54.76 0.83
N THR A 268 -26.56 54.24 0.91
CA THR A 268 -27.14 53.37 -0.13
C THR A 268 -27.85 54.24 -1.16
N GLY A 269 -27.19 54.53 -2.28
CA GLY A 269 -27.80 55.23 -3.41
C GLY A 269 -28.42 54.28 -4.43
N HIS A 270 -29.61 54.59 -4.96
CA HIS A 270 -30.08 54.03 -6.23
C HIS A 270 -29.25 54.66 -7.36
N GLY A 271 -28.30 53.89 -7.93
CA GLY A 271 -27.45 54.35 -9.04
C GLY A 271 -25.95 54.01 -8.96
N GLY A 272 -25.49 53.29 -7.93
CA GLY A 272 -24.10 52.80 -7.86
C GLY A 272 -23.07 53.78 -7.27
N GLU A 273 -23.43 55.03 -6.97
CA GLU A 273 -22.56 55.95 -6.22
C GLU A 273 -22.54 55.60 -4.72
N SER A 274 -21.38 55.13 -4.25
CA SER A 274 -21.15 54.78 -2.84
C SER A 274 -20.42 55.91 -2.11
N GLY A 275 -21.12 56.68 -1.28
CA GLY A 275 -20.56 57.74 -0.43
C GLY A 275 -20.53 57.36 1.05
N VAL A 276 -19.75 58.09 1.86
CA VAL A 276 -19.73 57.96 3.33
C VAL A 276 -20.37 59.20 3.95
N ASP A 277 -21.45 58.99 4.71
CA ASP A 277 -22.14 60.02 5.48
C ASP A 277 -21.80 59.91 6.98
N GLY A 278 -22.21 60.92 7.76
CA GLY A 278 -21.91 61.02 9.19
C GLY A 278 -20.66 61.86 9.51
N GLY A 279 -20.31 61.90 10.79
CA GLY A 279 -19.25 62.71 11.38
C GLY A 279 -17.84 62.38 10.88
N TRP A 280 -16.90 63.27 11.21
CA TRP A 280 -15.48 63.10 10.88
C TRP A 280 -14.73 62.58 12.12
N PRO A 281 -13.88 61.54 11.99
CA PRO A 281 -13.01 61.10 13.07
C PRO A 281 -11.86 62.10 13.32
N CYS A 282 -11.15 61.92 14.43
CA CYS A 282 -9.98 62.73 14.82
C CYS A 282 -10.28 64.22 15.04
N GLN A 283 -11.53 64.57 15.40
CA GLN A 283 -11.93 65.97 15.66
C GLN A 283 -11.81 66.34 17.13
N HIS A 284 -12.02 65.37 18.02
CA HIS A 284 -11.83 65.54 19.45
C HIS A 284 -11.13 64.33 20.07
N TYR A 285 -10.38 64.55 21.14
CA TYR A 285 -9.69 63.52 21.91
C TYR A 285 -9.98 63.74 23.39
N SER A 286 -10.51 62.73 24.09
CA SER A 286 -10.70 62.81 25.54
C SER A 286 -9.36 62.82 26.28
N ALA A 287 -9.35 63.32 27.52
CA ALA A 287 -8.14 63.49 28.31
C ALA A 287 -7.35 62.17 28.52
N ASP A 288 -8.05 61.04 28.59
CA ASP A 288 -7.50 59.70 28.79
C ASP A 288 -7.25 58.92 27.48
N TRP A 289 -7.63 59.48 26.33
CA TRP A 289 -7.58 58.80 25.03
C TRP A 289 -6.15 58.39 24.66
N ARG A 290 -5.18 59.29 24.90
CA ARG A 290 -3.77 59.07 24.56
C ARG A 290 -3.14 57.96 25.40
N GLU A 291 -3.55 57.83 26.66
CA GLU A 291 -3.09 56.75 27.53
C GLU A 291 -3.65 55.40 27.07
N ARG A 292 -4.97 55.33 26.81
CA ARG A 292 -5.63 54.13 26.27
C ARG A 292 -5.07 53.71 24.90
N GLY A 293 -4.76 54.68 24.04
CA GLY A 293 -4.10 54.45 22.76
C GLY A 293 -2.71 53.81 22.90
N ARG A 294 -1.88 54.29 23.83
CA ARG A 294 -0.55 53.70 24.12
C ARG A 294 -0.68 52.26 24.62
N VAL A 295 -1.66 51.99 25.48
CA VAL A 295 -1.94 50.62 25.97
C VAL A 295 -2.30 49.70 24.80
N LEU A 296 -3.16 50.11 23.87
CA LEU A 296 -3.51 49.29 22.70
C LEU A 296 -2.32 49.04 21.76
N VAL A 297 -1.44 50.04 21.55
CA VAL A 297 -0.23 49.84 20.73
C VAL A 297 0.73 48.84 21.40
N GLN A 298 0.88 48.89 22.73
CA GLN A 298 1.66 47.90 23.47
C GLN A 298 1.00 46.51 23.44
N GLU A 299 -0.32 46.43 23.63
CA GLU A 299 -1.09 45.19 23.51
C GLU A 299 -0.93 44.57 22.12
N TYR A 300 -0.96 45.37 21.05
CA TYR A 300 -0.68 44.89 19.68
C TYR A 300 0.70 44.23 19.59
N ARG A 301 1.76 44.88 20.08
CA ARG A 301 3.13 44.34 20.03
C ARG A 301 3.22 43.01 20.79
N LEU A 302 2.61 42.92 21.97
CA LEU A 302 2.54 41.69 22.75
C LEU A 302 1.76 40.58 22.04
N LEU A 303 0.57 40.90 21.51
CA LEU A 303 -0.26 39.95 20.77
C LEU A 303 0.47 39.48 19.51
N ARG A 304 1.16 40.36 18.79
CA ARG A 304 1.86 40.00 17.56
C ARG A 304 3.05 39.07 17.81
N ASN A 305 3.81 39.32 18.89
CA ASN A 305 4.90 38.44 19.30
C ASN A 305 4.40 37.03 19.64
N ARG A 306 3.19 36.89 20.18
CA ARG A 306 2.59 35.58 20.55
C ARG A 306 1.80 34.92 19.42
N HIS A 307 1.22 35.71 18.52
CA HIS A 307 0.27 35.26 17.50
C HIS A 307 0.78 35.61 16.10
N THR A 308 1.46 34.65 15.48
CA THR A 308 2.20 34.86 14.23
C THR A 308 1.47 34.33 12.98
N LEU A 309 0.45 33.46 13.14
CA LEU A 309 -0.11 32.70 12.02
C LEU A 309 -0.98 33.57 11.10
N CYS A 310 -1.70 34.54 11.65
CA CYS A 310 -2.62 35.38 10.89
C CYS A 310 -1.98 36.74 10.54
N ALA A 311 -1.71 36.96 9.25
CA ALA A 311 -1.13 38.21 8.75
C ALA A 311 -2.15 39.37 8.58
N LYS A 312 -3.41 39.20 9.03
CA LYS A 312 -4.46 40.24 8.85
C LYS A 312 -4.08 41.63 9.40
N PRO A 313 -3.40 41.78 10.55
CA PRO A 313 -3.03 43.09 11.09
C PRO A 313 -1.95 43.84 10.28
N GLU A 314 -1.12 43.11 9.54
CA GLU A 314 0.03 43.64 8.80
C GLU A 314 -0.24 43.76 7.29
N ARG A 315 -1.30 43.11 6.80
CA ARG A 315 -1.64 43.11 5.38
C ARG A 315 -1.98 44.52 4.91
N ALA A 316 -1.10 45.08 4.09
CA ALA A 316 -1.23 46.42 3.53
C ALA A 316 -2.59 46.64 2.86
N GLY A 317 -3.16 47.83 3.06
CA GLY A 317 -4.44 48.23 2.47
C GLY A 317 -5.69 47.65 3.14
N THR A 318 -5.57 46.74 4.10
CA THR A 318 -6.73 46.24 4.86
C THR A 318 -7.24 47.27 5.86
N ASN A 319 -8.55 47.24 6.15
CA ASN A 319 -9.19 48.08 7.17
C ASN A 319 -8.45 48.03 8.52
N PHE A 320 -7.91 46.86 8.88
CA PHE A 320 -7.12 46.67 10.10
C PHE A 320 -5.82 47.46 10.03
N ALA A 321 -4.98 47.20 9.03
CA ALA A 321 -3.68 47.85 8.91
C ALA A 321 -3.81 49.39 8.85
N VAL A 322 -4.86 49.90 8.19
CA VAL A 322 -5.14 51.34 8.12
C VAL A 322 -5.39 51.94 9.50
N LEU A 323 -6.29 51.38 10.31
CA LEU A 323 -6.59 51.93 11.64
C LEU A 323 -5.42 51.74 12.61
N ARG A 324 -4.71 50.61 12.54
CA ARG A 324 -3.53 50.35 13.38
C ARG A 324 -2.42 51.38 13.13
N LEU A 325 -2.06 51.60 11.86
CA LEU A 325 -1.04 52.56 11.48
C LEU A 325 -1.46 53.99 11.85
N ALA A 326 -2.73 54.35 11.64
CA ALA A 326 -3.25 55.64 12.08
C ALA A 326 -3.15 55.82 13.60
N LEU A 327 -3.43 54.78 14.40
CA LEU A 327 -3.30 54.83 15.85
C LEU A 327 -1.85 55.05 16.27
N GLU A 328 -0.89 54.37 15.64
CA GLU A 328 0.55 54.56 15.87
C GLU A 328 0.97 56.00 15.56
N THR A 329 0.54 56.55 14.42
CA THR A 329 0.78 57.96 14.06
C THR A 329 0.20 58.92 15.10
N CYS A 330 -1.02 58.70 15.59
CA CYS A 330 -1.62 59.52 16.65
C CYS A 330 -0.85 59.47 17.97
N MET A 331 -0.17 58.36 18.28
CA MET A 331 0.61 58.24 19.52
C MET A 331 1.90 59.05 19.45
N GLU A 332 2.52 59.13 18.27
CA GLU A 332 3.65 60.01 18.00
C GLU A 332 3.20 61.47 18.00
N ASP A 333 2.34 61.84 17.05
CA ASP A 333 1.81 63.19 16.88
C ASP A 333 0.52 63.17 16.02
N PRO A 334 -0.66 63.47 16.60
CA PRO A 334 -1.92 63.55 15.87
C PRO A 334 -1.90 64.54 14.70
N ALA A 335 -1.09 65.60 14.75
CA ALA A 335 -1.00 66.61 13.69
C ALA A 335 -0.38 66.06 12.39
N ARG A 336 0.23 64.87 12.43
CA ARG A 336 0.79 64.18 11.25
C ARG A 336 -0.28 63.53 10.37
N LEU A 337 -1.52 63.39 10.84
CA LEU A 337 -2.61 62.85 10.02
C LEU A 337 -3.06 63.89 8.98
N THR A 338 -3.02 63.53 7.70
CA THR A 338 -3.52 64.39 6.62
C THR A 338 -5.05 64.26 6.47
N GLY A 339 -5.70 65.22 5.80
CA GLY A 339 -7.12 65.11 5.47
C GLY A 339 -7.48 63.86 4.65
N ARG A 340 -6.53 63.31 3.88
CA ARG A 340 -6.68 62.02 3.19
C ARG A 340 -6.69 60.84 4.17
N ASP A 341 -5.84 60.88 5.20
CA ASP A 341 -5.79 59.84 6.23
C ASP A 341 -7.07 59.83 7.05
N VAL A 342 -7.56 61.00 7.46
CA VAL A 342 -8.84 61.13 8.17
C VAL A 342 -10.02 60.65 7.32
N SER A 343 -10.05 60.98 6.02
CA SER A 343 -11.05 60.45 5.08
C SER A 343 -10.99 58.92 4.94
N ARG A 344 -9.78 58.35 4.92
CA ARG A 344 -9.56 56.90 4.88
C ARG A 344 -10.03 56.21 6.16
N ILE A 345 -9.74 56.78 7.33
CA ILE A 345 -10.24 56.31 8.63
C ILE A 345 -11.78 56.32 8.64
N ARG A 346 -12.39 57.44 8.22
CA ARG A 346 -13.85 57.60 8.11
C ARG A 346 -14.48 56.51 7.24
N GLY A 347 -13.91 56.24 6.07
CA GLY A 347 -14.37 55.18 5.18
C GLY A 347 -14.13 53.76 5.70
N VAL A 348 -13.11 53.53 6.54
CA VAL A 348 -12.93 52.25 7.22
C VAL A 348 -13.99 52.06 8.31
N LEU A 349 -14.23 53.07 9.16
CA LEU A 349 -15.23 53.01 10.22
C LEU A 349 -16.63 52.72 9.66
N ALA A 350 -17.05 53.44 8.62
CA ALA A 350 -18.35 53.23 7.96
C ALA A 350 -18.51 51.80 7.42
N ARG A 351 -17.48 51.24 6.78
CA ARG A 351 -17.49 49.85 6.27
C ARG A 351 -17.52 48.80 7.38
N VAL A 352 -16.87 49.08 8.52
CA VAL A 352 -16.89 48.17 9.67
C VAL A 352 -18.27 48.17 10.33
N ILE A 353 -18.84 49.36 10.58
CA ILE A 353 -20.17 49.52 11.16
C ILE A 353 -21.23 48.86 10.28
N ALA A 354 -21.24 49.13 8.97
CA ALA A 354 -22.21 48.53 8.05
C ALA A 354 -22.14 47.00 8.01
N ARG A 355 -20.94 46.42 8.17
CA ARG A 355 -20.73 44.97 8.07
C ARG A 355 -20.94 44.22 9.39
N ARG A 356 -20.66 44.84 10.54
CA ARG A 356 -20.56 44.15 11.83
C ARG A 356 -21.36 44.81 12.97
N GLY A 357 -21.92 45.99 12.75
CA GLY A 357 -22.48 46.86 13.79
C GLY A 357 -21.40 47.66 14.51
N MET A 358 -21.83 48.60 15.37
CA MET A 358 -20.91 49.34 16.25
C MET A 358 -20.22 48.39 17.24
N PRO A 359 -18.98 48.68 17.69
CA PRO A 359 -18.38 48.00 18.83
C PRO A 359 -19.35 47.99 20.03
N ALA A 360 -19.44 46.86 20.72
CA ALA A 360 -20.39 46.63 21.82
C ALA A 360 -21.90 46.71 21.46
N SER A 361 -22.29 46.81 20.18
CA SER A 361 -23.69 46.58 19.77
C SER A 361 -24.08 45.09 19.88
N GLU A 362 -25.38 44.79 19.95
CA GLU A 362 -25.84 43.39 20.00
C GLU A 362 -25.50 42.63 18.72
N GLN A 363 -25.54 43.30 17.56
CA GLN A 363 -25.11 42.73 16.29
C GLN A 363 -23.63 42.30 16.33
N CYS A 364 -22.75 43.15 16.86
CA CYS A 364 -21.32 42.83 17.00
C CYS A 364 -21.09 41.72 18.03
N ARG A 365 -21.76 41.77 19.19
CA ARG A 365 -21.68 40.71 20.21
C ARG A 365 -22.13 39.35 19.67
N SER A 366 -23.26 39.31 18.96
CA SER A 366 -23.77 38.08 18.33
C SER A 366 -22.79 37.53 17.29
N LEU A 367 -22.24 38.39 16.43
CA LEU A 367 -21.20 38.01 15.46
C LEU A 367 -19.95 37.44 16.15
N ARG A 368 -19.51 38.03 17.26
CA ARG A 368 -18.35 37.56 18.02
C ARG A 368 -18.62 36.22 18.71
N ARG A 369 -19.78 36.04 19.34
CA ARG A 369 -20.20 34.75 19.92
C ARG A 369 -20.19 33.65 18.87
N GLU A 370 -20.70 33.92 17.66
CA GLU A 370 -20.70 32.94 16.57
C GLU A 370 -19.29 32.62 16.05
N GLN A 371 -18.43 33.63 15.90
CA GLN A 371 -17.04 33.43 15.50
C GLN A 371 -16.23 32.67 16.54
N GLU A 372 -16.43 32.99 17.82
CA GLU A 372 -15.83 32.31 18.96
C GLU A 372 -16.29 30.86 19.02
N ARG A 373 -17.59 30.60 18.89
CA ARG A 373 -18.16 29.24 18.83
C ARG A 373 -17.55 28.41 17.70
N ARG A 374 -17.37 28.97 16.50
CA ARG A 374 -16.72 28.27 15.38
C ARG A 374 -15.22 28.05 15.62
N ALA A 375 -14.55 29.03 16.20
CA ALA A 375 -13.11 29.01 16.44
C ALA A 375 -12.70 28.10 17.60
N ASN A 376 -13.59 27.91 18.59
CA ASN A 376 -13.41 27.02 19.73
C ASN A 376 -13.78 25.56 19.44
N ARG A 377 -14.22 25.24 18.21
CA ARG A 377 -14.39 23.84 17.82
C ARG A 377 -13.05 23.11 17.91
N PRO A 378 -13.01 21.92 18.52
CA PRO A 378 -11.78 21.16 18.65
C PRO A 378 -11.26 20.76 17.27
N THR A 379 -9.95 20.83 17.11
CA THR A 379 -9.27 20.28 15.94
C THR A 379 -9.16 18.76 16.07
N ASN A 380 -8.92 18.09 14.94
CA ASN A 380 -8.66 16.65 14.96
C ASN A 380 -7.37 16.29 15.69
N ALA A 381 -6.40 17.19 15.73
CA ALA A 381 -5.19 16.96 16.49
C ALA A 381 -5.50 16.99 18.00
N GLU A 382 -6.34 17.92 18.45
CA GLU A 382 -6.80 18.00 19.83
C GLU A 382 -7.66 16.77 20.21
N LEU A 383 -8.59 16.32 19.35
CA LEU A 383 -9.35 15.08 19.57
C LEU A 383 -8.49 13.81 19.52
N ALA A 384 -7.48 13.78 18.65
CA ALA A 384 -6.56 12.64 18.56
C ALA A 384 -5.80 12.42 19.88
N GLN A 385 -5.47 13.48 20.62
CA GLN A 385 -4.81 13.36 21.92
C GLN A 385 -5.69 12.66 22.96
N VAL A 386 -7.00 12.88 22.94
CA VAL A 386 -7.94 12.13 23.79
C VAL A 386 -7.90 10.64 23.45
N VAL A 387 -7.98 10.31 22.16
CA VAL A 387 -7.91 8.91 21.69
C VAL A 387 -6.56 8.28 22.03
N ILE A 388 -5.44 9.01 21.92
CA ILE A 388 -4.11 8.54 22.31
C ILE A 388 -4.08 8.23 23.82
N GLY A 389 -4.63 9.12 24.65
CA GLY A 389 -4.73 8.89 26.10
C GLY A 389 -5.50 7.61 26.43
N ARG A 390 -6.60 7.33 25.72
CA ARG A 390 -7.39 6.10 25.87
C ARG A 390 -6.65 4.84 25.39
N LEU A 391 -5.76 4.98 24.40
CA LEU A 391 -4.97 3.87 23.88
C LEU A 391 -3.70 3.61 24.71
N ALA A 392 -3.21 4.59 25.48
CA ALA A 392 -1.99 4.48 26.27
C ALA A 392 -2.08 3.45 27.41
N THR A 393 -3.29 3.09 27.83
CA THR A 393 -3.54 2.03 28.83
C THR A 393 -3.48 0.62 28.23
N ARG A 394 -3.39 0.50 26.90
CA ARG A 394 -3.40 -0.77 26.18
C ARG A 394 -1.99 -1.17 25.76
N ASP A 395 -1.83 -2.45 25.46
CA ASP A 395 -0.57 -2.99 24.95
C ASP A 395 -0.20 -2.34 23.59
N PRO A 396 0.93 -1.61 23.48
CA PRO A 396 1.37 -1.00 22.22
C PRO A 396 1.68 -2.02 21.10
N ASP A 397 2.03 -3.26 21.42
CA ASP A 397 2.32 -4.32 20.45
C ASP A 397 1.15 -5.28 20.23
N GLY A 398 0.16 -5.23 21.12
CA GLY A 398 -1.10 -5.95 21.04
C GLY A 398 -2.13 -5.33 20.08
N GLY A 399 -3.30 -5.97 20.04
CA GLY A 399 -4.51 -5.44 19.42
C GLY A 399 -5.58 -5.12 20.47
N ILE A 400 -6.74 -4.66 20.02
CA ILE A 400 -7.95 -4.49 20.84
C ILE A 400 -8.79 -5.76 20.68
N ASP A 401 -9.08 -6.45 21.79
CA ASP A 401 -9.60 -7.82 21.79
C ASP A 401 -11.03 -7.97 21.26
N ASP A 402 -11.86 -6.92 21.37
CA ASP A 402 -13.23 -6.94 20.86
C ASP A 402 -13.74 -5.57 20.37
N LEU A 403 -14.92 -5.58 19.73
CA LEU A 403 -15.58 -4.39 19.19
C LEU A 403 -16.14 -3.44 20.25
N GLY A 404 -16.48 -3.95 21.44
CA GLY A 404 -16.98 -3.15 22.56
C GLY A 404 -15.88 -2.27 23.12
N GLU A 405 -14.74 -2.88 23.43
CA GLU A 405 -13.52 -2.20 23.83
C GLU A 405 -13.05 -1.14 22.81
N LEU A 406 -13.22 -1.44 21.52
CA LEU A 406 -12.94 -0.49 20.46
C LEU A 406 -13.92 0.69 20.45
N SER A 407 -15.20 0.40 20.72
CA SER A 407 -16.25 1.42 20.80
C SER A 407 -16.02 2.35 21.99
N ASP A 408 -15.51 1.83 23.10
CA ASP A 408 -15.14 2.62 24.29
C ASP A 408 -14.08 3.67 23.98
N VAL A 409 -13.09 3.32 23.14
CA VAL A 409 -12.06 4.26 22.68
C VAL A 409 -12.67 5.41 21.87
N LEU A 410 -13.83 5.20 21.24
CA LEU A 410 -14.50 6.15 20.35
C LEU A 410 -15.69 6.87 21.00
N LEU A 411 -15.96 6.64 22.29
CA LEU A 411 -17.02 7.35 23.02
C LEU A 411 -16.82 8.88 22.99
N PRO A 412 -17.90 9.67 23.19
CA PRO A 412 -17.76 11.11 23.38
C PRO A 412 -16.76 11.46 24.49
N VAL A 413 -16.20 12.66 24.45
CA VAL A 413 -15.23 13.15 25.45
C VAL A 413 -15.90 13.21 26.82
N THR A 414 -15.28 12.61 27.83
CA THR A 414 -15.79 12.62 29.21
C THR A 414 -15.46 13.93 29.93
N GLU A 415 -16.11 14.19 31.07
CA GLU A 415 -15.79 15.36 31.92
C GLU A 415 -14.33 15.34 32.42
N ALA A 416 -13.78 14.16 32.71
CA ALA A 416 -12.40 14.02 33.17
C ALA A 416 -11.36 14.30 32.06
N GLU A 417 -11.74 14.05 30.81
CA GLU A 417 -10.90 14.30 29.62
C GLU A 417 -11.09 15.71 29.06
N ALA A 418 -12.10 16.44 29.53
CA ALA A 418 -12.43 17.75 29.04
C ALA A 418 -11.26 18.71 29.29
N GLN A 419 -10.86 19.41 28.23
CA GLN A 419 -9.82 20.42 28.27
C GLN A 419 -10.38 21.74 27.77
N ARG A 420 -9.67 22.85 28.01
CA ARG A 420 -10.09 24.21 27.58
C ARG A 420 -10.49 24.30 26.10
N ARG A 421 -10.01 23.39 25.24
CA ARG A 421 -10.28 23.35 23.79
C ARG A 421 -11.05 22.12 23.31
N VAL A 422 -11.36 21.19 24.21
CA VAL A 422 -12.08 19.95 23.91
C VAL A 422 -13.18 19.80 24.98
N PRO A 423 -14.42 20.22 24.69
CA PRO A 423 -15.50 20.16 25.67
C PRO A 423 -15.97 18.71 25.91
N ALA A 424 -16.52 18.46 27.09
CA ALA A 424 -17.24 17.21 27.38
C ALA A 424 -18.42 17.03 26.41
N GLY A 425 -18.72 15.78 26.06
CA GLY A 425 -19.77 15.41 25.11
C GLY A 425 -19.40 15.57 23.63
N GLU A 426 -18.22 16.10 23.29
CA GLU A 426 -17.78 16.19 21.90
C GLU A 426 -17.63 14.78 21.30
N THR A 427 -18.19 14.55 20.11
CA THR A 427 -18.17 13.23 19.47
C THR A 427 -16.90 13.02 18.64
N MET A 428 -16.41 11.77 18.63
CA MET A 428 -15.25 11.40 17.83
C MET A 428 -15.64 11.30 16.36
N ALA A 429 -14.87 11.94 15.48
CA ALA A 429 -15.07 11.84 14.05
C ALA A 429 -14.78 10.41 13.54
N GLU A 430 -15.60 9.92 12.60
CA GLU A 430 -15.50 8.56 12.02
C GLU A 430 -14.13 8.21 11.41
N ARG A 431 -13.34 9.21 11.02
CA ARG A 431 -11.94 9.01 10.59
C ARG A 431 -11.06 8.38 11.67
N PHE A 432 -11.33 8.65 12.95
CA PHE A 432 -10.62 8.03 14.06
C PHE A 432 -11.07 6.59 14.21
N GLY A 433 -12.37 6.32 14.06
CA GLY A 433 -12.90 4.95 13.97
C GLY A 433 -12.18 4.13 12.91
N LYS A 434 -11.96 4.68 11.70
CA LYS A 434 -11.18 4.01 10.65
C LYS A 434 -9.72 3.72 11.01
N LYS A 435 -9.09 4.55 11.85
CA LYS A 435 -7.71 4.34 12.32
C LYS A 435 -7.67 3.30 13.44
N VAL A 436 -8.55 3.42 14.43
CA VAL A 436 -8.62 2.52 15.58
C VAL A 436 -9.07 1.11 15.17
N ARG A 437 -10.02 0.95 14.24
CA ARG A 437 -10.41 -0.39 13.72
C ARG A 437 -9.26 -1.20 13.11
N ARG A 438 -8.15 -0.57 12.74
CA ARG A 438 -6.98 -1.28 12.21
C ARG A 438 -6.19 -2.04 13.28
N CYS A 439 -6.36 -1.71 14.56
CA CYS A 439 -5.81 -2.47 15.67
C CYS A 439 -6.81 -3.45 16.31
N LEU A 440 -8.01 -3.62 15.75
CA LEU A 440 -8.93 -4.68 16.16
C LEU A 440 -8.28 -6.06 15.93
N LEU A 441 -8.28 -6.89 16.97
CA LEU A 441 -7.85 -8.28 16.95
C LEU A 441 -9.08 -9.17 16.76
N ALA A 442 -9.30 -9.64 15.53
CA ALA A 442 -10.49 -10.42 15.19
C ALA A 442 -10.19 -11.44 14.08
N PRO A 443 -11.09 -12.43 13.87
CA PRO A 443 -11.02 -13.27 12.68
C PRO A 443 -11.00 -12.43 11.39
N PRO A 444 -10.28 -12.85 10.33
CA PRO A 444 -10.18 -12.10 9.08
C PRO A 444 -11.52 -11.71 8.46
N GLU A 445 -12.54 -12.56 8.60
CA GLU A 445 -13.91 -12.35 8.13
C GLU A 445 -14.52 -11.07 8.74
N VAL A 446 -14.40 -10.93 10.06
CA VAL A 446 -14.88 -9.75 10.80
C VAL A 446 -14.14 -8.50 10.34
N LEU A 447 -12.83 -8.59 10.09
CA LEU A 447 -12.06 -7.44 9.61
C LEU A 447 -12.42 -7.02 8.17
N VAL A 448 -12.89 -7.94 7.34
CA VAL A 448 -13.47 -7.60 6.02
C VAL A 448 -14.78 -6.85 6.20
N GLU A 449 -15.69 -7.38 7.04
CA GLU A 449 -16.99 -6.75 7.33
C GLU A 449 -16.83 -5.33 7.89
N GLN A 450 -15.84 -5.12 8.76
CA GLN A 450 -15.49 -3.82 9.34
C GLN A 450 -14.72 -2.89 8.37
N ASN A 451 -14.56 -3.29 7.10
CA ASN A 451 -13.82 -2.56 6.06
C ASN A 451 -12.36 -2.24 6.44
N VAL A 452 -11.73 -3.10 7.25
CA VAL A 452 -10.31 -3.01 7.62
C VAL A 452 -9.45 -3.71 6.58
N LEU A 453 -9.86 -4.92 6.15
CA LEU A 453 -9.25 -5.67 5.05
C LEU A 453 -10.01 -5.37 3.77
N THR A 454 -9.47 -4.45 2.95
CA THR A 454 -10.19 -3.91 1.77
C THR A 454 -9.74 -4.50 0.43
N SER A 455 -8.74 -5.39 0.43
CA SER A 455 -8.27 -6.11 -0.75
C SER A 455 -7.51 -7.38 -0.38
N GLY A 456 -7.29 -8.25 -1.38
CA GLY A 456 -6.44 -9.44 -1.23
C GLY A 456 -5.00 -9.09 -0.82
N GLU A 457 -4.49 -7.91 -1.19
CA GLU A 457 -3.15 -7.44 -0.79
C GLU A 457 -3.10 -7.07 0.70
N VAL A 458 -4.18 -6.49 1.23
CA VAL A 458 -4.26 -6.21 2.68
C VAL A 458 -4.44 -7.51 3.46
N LEU A 459 -5.25 -8.45 2.94
CA LEU A 459 -5.38 -9.80 3.50
C LEU A 459 -4.03 -10.52 3.56
N ALA A 460 -3.23 -10.46 2.48
CA ALA A 460 -1.88 -11.05 2.41
C ALA A 460 -0.92 -10.55 3.50
N ARG A 461 -1.16 -9.36 4.08
CA ARG A 461 -0.32 -8.81 5.16
C ARG A 461 -0.64 -9.41 6.53
N VAL A 462 -1.85 -9.91 6.72
CA VAL A 462 -2.31 -10.42 8.02
C VAL A 462 -2.32 -11.95 8.09
N VAL A 463 -2.55 -12.64 6.96
CA VAL A 463 -2.54 -14.11 6.87
C VAL A 463 -1.26 -14.77 7.44
N PRO A 464 -0.05 -14.20 7.32
CA PRO A 464 1.14 -14.76 7.97
C PRO A 464 1.02 -14.93 9.49
N GLN A 465 0.17 -14.16 10.17
CA GLN A 465 -0.09 -14.33 11.60
C GLN A 465 -0.73 -15.69 11.89
N ILE A 466 -1.64 -16.16 11.02
CA ILE A 466 -2.29 -17.47 11.10
C ILE A 466 -1.37 -18.57 10.55
N THR A 467 -0.81 -18.41 9.34
CA THR A 467 0.03 -19.46 8.72
C THR A 467 1.24 -19.80 9.59
N SER A 468 1.79 -18.81 10.32
CA SER A 468 2.90 -19.03 11.24
C SER A 468 2.55 -20.01 12.35
N GLN A 469 1.35 -19.92 12.94
CA GLN A 469 0.89 -20.81 13.99
C GLN A 469 0.58 -22.21 13.45
N VAL A 470 -0.08 -22.29 12.30
CA VAL A 470 -0.38 -23.58 11.64
C VAL A 470 0.92 -24.31 11.30
N SER A 471 1.91 -23.59 10.78
CA SER A 471 3.23 -24.17 10.47
C SER A 471 3.99 -24.55 11.74
N ALA A 472 3.91 -23.73 12.79
CA ALA A 472 4.53 -24.02 14.07
C ALA A 472 3.87 -25.21 14.80
N ALA A 473 2.57 -25.46 14.59
CA ALA A 473 1.83 -26.50 15.32
C ALA A 473 2.45 -27.90 15.23
N GLY A 474 3.22 -28.19 14.18
CA GLY A 474 3.93 -29.46 14.02
C GLY A 474 5.11 -29.67 14.99
N PHE A 475 5.60 -28.64 15.69
CA PHE A 475 6.67 -28.81 16.69
C PHE A 475 6.08 -29.18 18.06
N ALA A 476 6.66 -30.21 18.70
CA ALA A 476 6.21 -30.64 20.03
C ALA A 476 6.60 -29.65 21.15
N ASP A 477 7.78 -29.05 21.03
CA ASP A 477 8.34 -28.09 21.99
C ASP A 477 7.66 -26.71 21.85
N ALA A 478 7.16 -26.16 22.96
CA ALA A 478 6.44 -24.89 22.98
C ALA A 478 7.33 -23.67 22.69
N ASP A 479 8.58 -23.69 23.16
CA ASP A 479 9.54 -22.60 22.98
C ASP A 479 9.94 -22.55 21.49
N LEU A 480 10.17 -23.70 20.87
CA LEU A 480 10.45 -23.80 19.44
C LEU A 480 9.27 -23.35 18.58
N ARG A 481 8.03 -23.63 18.98
CA ARG A 481 6.83 -23.13 18.28
C ARG A 481 6.79 -21.62 18.24
N THR A 482 7.01 -20.98 19.39
CA THR A 482 7.04 -19.52 19.54
C THR A 482 8.15 -18.91 18.68
N LEU A 483 9.36 -19.48 18.75
CA LEU A 483 10.50 -19.06 17.94
C LEU A 483 10.25 -19.21 16.44
N TYR A 484 9.75 -20.37 16.00
CA TYR A 484 9.42 -20.61 14.60
C TYR A 484 8.40 -19.59 14.10
N GLY A 485 7.35 -19.32 14.89
CA GLY A 485 6.33 -18.33 14.56
C GLY A 485 6.90 -16.91 14.42
N ALA A 486 7.79 -16.51 15.33
CA ALA A 486 8.48 -15.22 15.27
C ALA A 486 9.33 -15.07 14.01
N VAL A 487 10.19 -16.06 13.71
CA VAL A 487 11.06 -16.05 12.53
C VAL A 487 10.24 -16.11 11.23
N TYR A 488 9.16 -16.90 11.20
CA TYR A 488 8.25 -16.96 10.05
C TYR A 488 7.65 -15.58 9.74
N ARG A 489 7.11 -14.89 10.76
CA ARG A 489 6.50 -13.57 10.60
C ARG A 489 7.54 -12.53 10.14
N ALA A 490 8.74 -12.54 10.73
CA ALA A 490 9.85 -11.68 10.31
C ALA A 490 10.24 -11.93 8.85
N PHE A 491 10.37 -13.20 8.46
CA PHE A 491 10.70 -13.59 7.09
C PHE A 491 9.68 -13.11 6.06
N ARG A 492 8.38 -13.17 6.38
CA ARG A 492 7.29 -12.74 5.48
C ARG A 492 7.15 -11.22 5.36
N ARG A 493 7.69 -10.44 6.31
CA ARG A 493 7.75 -8.97 6.21
C ARG A 493 8.80 -8.48 5.21
N ARG A 494 9.76 -9.35 4.84
CA ARG A 494 10.82 -9.01 3.89
C ARG A 494 10.24 -8.63 2.53
N ARG A 495 10.93 -7.73 1.87
CA ARG A 495 10.59 -7.34 0.49
C ARG A 495 11.22 -8.31 -0.48
N SER A 496 10.45 -8.71 -1.49
CA SER A 496 10.95 -9.57 -2.57
C SER A 496 11.95 -8.83 -3.45
N LEU A 497 12.99 -9.54 -3.89
CA LEU A 497 13.95 -9.02 -4.87
C LEU A 497 13.35 -9.02 -6.28
N LEU A 498 13.85 -8.16 -7.15
CA LEU A 498 13.65 -8.27 -8.59
C LEU A 498 14.54 -9.40 -9.11
N LEU A 499 13.91 -10.44 -9.64
CA LEU A 499 14.60 -11.61 -10.17
C LEU A 499 14.34 -11.74 -11.67
N LEU A 500 15.40 -12.10 -12.39
CA LEU A 500 15.40 -12.39 -13.82
C LEU A 500 15.88 -13.83 -14.03
N ASN A 501 15.94 -14.29 -15.28
CA ASN A 501 16.40 -15.62 -15.70
C ASN A 501 15.69 -16.80 -14.98
N LEU A 502 14.40 -16.65 -14.68
CA LEU A 502 13.58 -17.63 -13.95
C LEU A 502 14.12 -17.99 -12.55
N GLU A 503 14.95 -17.12 -11.97
CA GLU A 503 15.39 -17.27 -10.58
C GLU A 503 14.20 -17.19 -9.62
N SER A 504 14.33 -17.86 -8.47
CA SER A 504 13.30 -17.87 -7.43
C SER A 504 13.73 -17.07 -6.20
N GLN A 505 12.76 -16.63 -5.40
CA GLN A 505 13.04 -16.01 -4.11
C GLN A 505 13.59 -17.03 -3.11
N VAL A 506 14.35 -16.55 -2.14
CA VAL A 506 14.79 -17.32 -0.97
C VAL A 506 13.58 -17.82 -0.20
N LYS A 507 13.56 -19.12 0.11
CA LYS A 507 12.51 -19.76 0.93
C LYS A 507 12.92 -19.85 2.39
N LEU A 508 11.93 -19.96 3.28
CA LEU A 508 12.17 -20.02 4.73
C LEU A 508 13.02 -21.24 5.11
N ALA A 509 12.73 -22.39 4.50
CA ALA A 509 13.47 -23.63 4.73
C ALA A 509 14.94 -23.60 4.26
N GLU A 510 15.37 -22.54 3.55
CA GLU A 510 16.76 -22.36 3.12
C GLU A 510 17.60 -21.54 4.11
N LEU A 511 16.99 -20.98 5.16
CA LEU A 511 17.74 -20.36 6.22
C LEU A 511 18.46 -21.45 7.03
N PRO A 512 19.77 -21.32 7.33
CA PRO A 512 20.53 -22.35 8.03
C PRO A 512 19.89 -22.82 9.35
N TRP A 513 19.38 -21.88 10.15
CA TRP A 513 18.73 -22.17 11.43
C TRP A 513 17.33 -22.78 11.26
N MET A 514 16.59 -22.43 10.21
CA MET A 514 15.28 -23.06 9.95
C MET A 514 15.42 -24.46 9.37
N GLN A 515 16.45 -24.68 8.54
CA GLN A 515 16.80 -25.99 8.02
C GLN A 515 17.19 -26.95 9.16
N ALA A 516 17.93 -26.46 10.16
CA ALA A 516 18.35 -27.27 11.31
C ALA A 516 17.18 -27.77 12.16
N VAL A 517 16.12 -26.97 12.30
CA VAL A 517 14.93 -27.36 13.09
C VAL A 517 13.90 -28.12 12.28
N ALA A 518 13.99 -28.15 10.94
CA ALA A 518 12.98 -28.79 10.08
C ALA A 518 12.75 -30.28 10.39
N ALA A 519 13.77 -31.00 10.89
CA ALA A 519 13.66 -32.40 11.29
C ALA A 519 12.77 -32.62 12.53
N HIS A 520 12.54 -31.58 13.34
CA HIS A 520 11.72 -31.62 14.55
C HIS A 520 10.23 -31.34 14.29
N GLN A 521 9.87 -31.02 13.05
CA GLN A 521 8.48 -30.80 12.67
C GLN A 521 7.81 -32.16 12.43
N SER A 522 6.83 -32.49 13.27
CA SER A 522 5.99 -33.67 13.06
C SER A 522 5.11 -33.50 11.82
N LYS A 523 4.89 -34.61 11.11
CA LYS A 523 3.99 -34.70 9.96
C LYS A 523 2.72 -35.47 10.34
N ASP A 524 2.15 -35.13 11.49
CA ASP A 524 0.96 -35.80 11.99
C ASP A 524 -0.28 -35.50 11.10
N GLY A 525 -1.33 -36.32 11.25
CA GLY A 525 -2.59 -36.10 10.53
C GLY A 525 -3.26 -34.77 10.91
N ALA A 526 -3.23 -34.43 12.20
CA ALA A 526 -3.91 -33.25 12.74
C ALA A 526 -3.34 -31.92 12.20
N THR A 527 -2.02 -31.79 12.06
CA THR A 527 -1.41 -30.58 11.48
C THR A 527 -1.75 -30.46 10.00
N ARG A 528 -1.78 -31.57 9.26
CA ARG A 528 -2.17 -31.59 7.84
C ARG A 528 -3.63 -31.17 7.66
N GLU A 529 -4.53 -31.73 8.45
CA GLU A 529 -5.96 -31.38 8.44
C GLU A 529 -6.18 -29.90 8.80
N ARG A 530 -5.51 -29.40 9.84
CA ARG A 530 -5.58 -27.98 10.22
C ARG A 530 -5.08 -27.07 9.10
N ALA A 531 -3.96 -27.42 8.45
CA ALA A 531 -3.43 -26.65 7.33
C ALA A 531 -4.39 -26.65 6.12
N GLN A 532 -5.03 -27.77 5.83
CA GLN A 532 -6.03 -27.87 4.77
C GLN A 532 -7.27 -27.02 5.08
N LEU A 533 -7.78 -27.08 6.31
CA LEU A 533 -8.92 -26.25 6.75
C LEU A 533 -8.59 -24.76 6.69
N THR A 534 -7.43 -24.34 7.19
CA THR A 534 -6.99 -22.95 7.11
C THR A 534 -6.80 -22.49 5.66
N PHE A 535 -6.21 -23.34 4.80
CA PHE A 535 -6.08 -23.05 3.37
C PHE A 535 -7.45 -22.79 2.73
N MET A 536 -8.41 -23.69 2.98
CA MET A 536 -9.78 -23.56 2.49
C MET A 536 -10.46 -22.30 2.99
N GLN A 537 -10.38 -21.99 4.30
CA GLN A 537 -10.99 -20.80 4.89
C GLN A 537 -10.43 -19.51 4.29
N VAL A 538 -9.11 -19.35 4.23
CA VAL A 538 -8.49 -18.13 3.70
C VAL A 538 -8.74 -17.97 2.20
N ALA A 539 -8.73 -19.07 1.44
CA ALA A 539 -8.99 -19.00 0.00
C ALA A 539 -10.47 -18.71 -0.30
N THR A 540 -11.40 -19.32 0.42
CA THR A 540 -12.84 -18.99 0.36
C THR A 540 -13.07 -17.53 0.74
N LEU A 541 -12.43 -17.02 1.79
CA LEU A 541 -12.53 -15.61 2.18
C LEU A 541 -12.03 -14.68 1.06
N ALA A 542 -10.86 -14.98 0.50
CA ALA A 542 -10.28 -14.17 -0.58
C ALA A 542 -11.21 -14.08 -1.80
N LEU A 543 -11.76 -15.21 -2.24
CA LEU A 543 -12.65 -15.28 -3.41
C LEU A 543 -14.02 -14.67 -3.15
N THR A 544 -14.57 -14.81 -1.95
CA THR A 544 -15.90 -14.26 -1.62
C THR A 544 -15.86 -12.79 -1.26
N SER A 545 -14.76 -12.30 -0.68
CA SER A 545 -14.60 -10.89 -0.33
C SER A 545 -14.14 -10.05 -1.54
N PHE A 546 -13.28 -10.62 -2.39
CA PHE A 546 -12.68 -9.92 -3.52
C PHE A 546 -12.79 -10.70 -4.85
N PRO A 547 -13.99 -11.14 -5.27
CA PRO A 547 -14.18 -11.99 -6.45
C PRO A 547 -13.68 -11.36 -7.76
N GLN A 548 -13.51 -10.04 -7.78
CA GLN A 548 -13.02 -9.28 -8.93
C GLN A 548 -11.48 -9.24 -9.03
N GLN A 549 -10.74 -9.61 -7.98
CA GLN A 549 -9.27 -9.47 -7.90
C GLN A 549 -8.56 -10.80 -8.10
N ILE A 550 -7.50 -10.82 -8.91
CA ILE A 550 -6.58 -11.94 -8.92
C ILE A 550 -5.94 -12.10 -7.54
N VAL A 551 -5.65 -13.34 -7.14
CA VAL A 551 -5.00 -13.62 -5.87
C VAL A 551 -3.58 -13.05 -5.90
N PRO A 552 -3.22 -12.09 -5.02
CA PRO A 552 -1.91 -11.46 -5.09
C PRO A 552 -0.77 -12.43 -4.79
N ASN A 553 0.41 -12.19 -5.38
CA ASN A 553 1.58 -13.06 -5.20
C ASN A 553 1.95 -13.30 -3.73
N LYS A 554 1.78 -12.31 -2.85
CA LYS A 554 2.02 -12.48 -1.41
C LYS A 554 1.01 -13.41 -0.74
N LEU A 555 -0.25 -13.38 -1.17
CA LEU A 555 -1.27 -14.32 -0.68
C LEU A 555 -1.01 -15.73 -1.24
N LEU A 556 -0.60 -15.83 -2.51
CA LEU A 556 -0.17 -17.10 -3.12
C LEU A 556 1.03 -17.74 -2.40
N GLN A 557 1.94 -16.95 -1.84
CA GLN A 557 3.04 -17.48 -1.01
C GLN A 557 2.52 -18.19 0.24
N GLU A 558 1.51 -17.62 0.91
CA GLU A 558 0.87 -18.26 2.08
C GLU A 558 0.06 -19.49 1.67
N PHE A 559 -0.64 -19.42 0.53
CA PHE A 559 -1.34 -20.58 -0.03
C PHE A 559 -0.40 -21.74 -0.31
N ARG A 560 0.77 -21.48 -0.90
CA ARG A 560 1.81 -22.52 -1.11
C ARG A 560 2.33 -23.07 0.20
N ALA A 561 2.53 -22.23 1.21
CA ALA A 561 2.99 -22.67 2.52
C ALA A 561 1.96 -23.62 3.17
N LEU A 562 0.68 -23.22 3.20
CA LEU A 562 -0.40 -24.04 3.73
C LEU A 562 -0.60 -25.34 2.93
N ALA A 563 -0.59 -25.26 1.59
CA ALA A 563 -0.71 -26.44 0.73
C ALA A 563 0.47 -27.41 0.88
N THR A 564 1.68 -26.90 1.12
CA THR A 564 2.85 -27.75 1.42
C THR A 564 2.69 -28.45 2.76
N THR A 565 2.27 -27.72 3.80
CA THR A 565 2.01 -28.29 5.13
C THR A 565 0.86 -29.31 5.10
N ALA A 566 -0.16 -29.07 4.29
CA ALA A 566 -1.28 -29.99 4.07
C ALA A 566 -0.95 -31.15 3.10
N GLU A 567 0.27 -31.18 2.54
CA GLU A 567 0.71 -32.16 1.54
C GLU A 567 -0.23 -32.30 0.33
N LEU A 568 -0.87 -31.20 -0.10
CA LEU A 568 -1.79 -31.21 -1.23
C LEU A 568 -1.05 -31.51 -2.53
N LYS A 569 -1.54 -32.52 -3.25
CA LYS A 569 -0.95 -33.01 -4.50
C LYS A 569 -2.01 -33.22 -5.58
N ASP A 570 -1.59 -33.04 -6.82
CA ASP A 570 -2.30 -33.41 -8.03
C ASP A 570 -1.42 -34.39 -8.82
N GLU A 571 -1.94 -35.57 -9.16
CA GLU A 571 -1.20 -36.63 -9.87
C GLU A 571 0.18 -36.95 -9.24
N GLY A 572 0.25 -36.92 -7.90
CA GLY A 572 1.47 -37.18 -7.14
C GLY A 572 2.46 -36.01 -7.06
N LEU A 573 2.17 -34.89 -7.73
CA LEU A 573 2.98 -33.67 -7.72
C LEU A 573 2.36 -32.58 -6.83
N PRO A 574 3.15 -31.66 -6.24
CA PRO A 574 2.60 -30.52 -5.52
C PRO A 574 1.67 -29.68 -6.41
N ILE A 575 0.60 -29.12 -5.84
CA ILE A 575 -0.33 -28.29 -6.60
C ILE A 575 0.37 -27.08 -7.27
N PRO A 576 0.15 -26.81 -8.58
CA PRO A 576 0.91 -25.82 -9.34
C PRO A 576 0.31 -24.41 -9.23
N LEU A 577 0.43 -23.77 -8.06
CA LEU A 577 0.01 -22.36 -7.92
C LEU A 577 0.91 -21.44 -8.74
N VAL A 578 0.36 -20.74 -9.75
CA VAL A 578 1.06 -19.81 -10.66
C VAL A 578 1.07 -18.38 -10.12
N ASP A 579 2.13 -17.61 -10.41
CA ASP A 579 2.30 -16.22 -9.96
C ASP A 579 1.82 -15.22 -11.03
N GLU A 580 1.37 -14.03 -10.64
CA GLU A 580 1.21 -12.89 -11.55
C GLU A 580 2.61 -12.47 -12.05
N VAL A 581 2.83 -12.60 -13.36
CA VAL A 581 4.07 -12.20 -14.04
C VAL A 581 3.97 -10.74 -14.47
N ALA A 582 5.04 -9.97 -14.26
CA ALA A 582 5.10 -8.58 -14.69
C ALA A 582 5.63 -8.49 -16.14
N ALA A 583 4.90 -7.76 -16.99
CA ALA A 583 5.14 -7.71 -18.44
C ALA A 583 6.46 -7.03 -18.83
N ASP A 584 6.97 -6.13 -18.00
CA ASP A 584 8.23 -5.41 -18.20
C ASP A 584 9.48 -6.25 -17.89
N ILE A 585 9.31 -7.42 -17.27
CA ILE A 585 10.41 -8.34 -16.90
C ILE A 585 10.20 -9.76 -17.45
N PHE A 586 9.18 -9.95 -18.28
CA PHE A 586 8.88 -11.24 -18.87
C PHE A 586 9.89 -11.57 -19.98
N MET A 587 10.44 -12.78 -19.92
CA MET A 587 11.56 -13.23 -20.76
C MET A 587 11.13 -14.21 -21.86
N GLY A 588 9.83 -14.25 -22.19
CA GLY A 588 9.33 -15.10 -23.27
C GLY A 588 9.37 -16.60 -22.97
N ALA A 589 9.26 -16.99 -21.70
CA ALA A 589 9.26 -18.39 -21.29
C ALA A 589 8.42 -18.60 -20.02
N PHE A 590 7.77 -19.77 -19.94
CA PHE A 590 7.04 -20.22 -18.76
C PHE A 590 7.66 -21.49 -18.18
N SER A 591 7.76 -21.57 -16.85
CA SER A 591 8.17 -22.80 -16.17
C SER A 591 7.08 -23.88 -16.28
N PRO A 592 7.42 -25.18 -16.18
CA PRO A 592 6.47 -26.30 -16.26
C PRO A 592 5.19 -26.19 -15.42
N LYS A 593 5.25 -25.51 -14.27
CA LYS A 593 4.09 -25.30 -13.40
C LYS A 593 2.92 -24.61 -14.11
N PHE A 594 3.18 -23.74 -15.09
CA PHE A 594 2.13 -23.03 -15.83
C PHE A 594 1.35 -23.99 -16.74
N LEU A 595 2.05 -24.87 -17.46
CA LEU A 595 1.40 -25.92 -18.25
C LEU A 595 0.61 -26.87 -17.35
N HIS A 596 1.15 -27.28 -16.21
CA HIS A 596 0.43 -28.14 -15.26
C HIS A 596 -0.85 -27.46 -14.76
N ALA A 597 -0.79 -26.17 -14.39
CA ALA A 597 -1.98 -25.42 -14.00
C ALA A 597 -3.01 -25.30 -15.13
N ALA A 598 -2.59 -25.12 -16.39
CA ALA A 598 -3.48 -25.07 -17.54
C ALA A 598 -4.13 -26.43 -17.84
N LYS A 599 -3.40 -27.55 -17.70
CA LYS A 599 -3.96 -28.91 -17.81
C LYS A 599 -5.02 -29.16 -16.74
N ILE A 600 -4.75 -28.73 -15.50
CA ILE A 600 -5.74 -28.77 -14.41
C ILE A 600 -7.00 -27.97 -14.77
N ALA A 601 -6.83 -26.75 -15.29
CA ALA A 601 -7.96 -25.92 -15.72
C ALA A 601 -8.78 -26.59 -16.82
N GLY A 602 -8.13 -27.25 -17.77
CA GLY A 602 -8.78 -28.00 -18.85
C GLY A 602 -9.66 -29.14 -18.36
N ARG A 603 -9.33 -29.82 -17.26
CA ARG A 603 -10.19 -30.87 -16.67
C ARG A 603 -11.55 -30.33 -16.19
N LEU A 604 -11.61 -29.05 -15.84
CA LEU A 604 -12.83 -28.39 -15.35
C LEU A 604 -13.58 -27.62 -16.45
N LEU A 605 -12.86 -27.06 -17.42
CA LEU A 605 -13.39 -26.03 -18.32
C LEU A 605 -13.49 -26.43 -19.79
N GLU A 606 -13.00 -27.61 -20.18
CA GLU A 606 -13.21 -28.11 -21.54
C GLU A 606 -14.71 -28.23 -21.85
N GLY A 607 -15.13 -27.75 -23.01
CA GLY A 607 -16.50 -27.69 -23.48
C GLY A 607 -17.35 -26.58 -22.85
N THR A 608 -16.85 -25.84 -21.86
CA THR A 608 -17.65 -24.85 -21.10
C THR A 608 -17.77 -23.49 -21.80
N LEU A 609 -18.63 -22.61 -21.25
CA LEU A 609 -18.72 -21.20 -21.63
C LEU A 609 -17.35 -20.51 -21.61
N TYR A 610 -16.45 -20.87 -20.71
CA TYR A 610 -15.14 -20.24 -20.58
C TYR A 610 -14.28 -20.45 -21.82
N GLU A 611 -14.21 -21.70 -22.28
CA GLU A 611 -13.46 -22.09 -23.48
C GLU A 611 -14.05 -21.42 -24.72
N ARG A 612 -15.39 -21.42 -24.84
CA ARG A 612 -16.12 -20.77 -25.94
C ARG A 612 -15.90 -19.27 -25.98
N TYR A 613 -16.03 -18.59 -24.84
CA TYR A 613 -15.92 -17.12 -24.76
C TYR A 613 -14.54 -16.62 -25.16
N TYR A 614 -13.47 -17.30 -24.73
CA TYR A 614 -12.11 -16.87 -25.05
C TYR A 614 -11.55 -17.46 -26.35
N GLY A 615 -12.22 -18.43 -26.97
CA GLY A 615 -11.79 -19.03 -28.23
C GLY A 615 -10.50 -19.87 -28.09
N LEU A 616 -10.36 -20.57 -26.97
CA LEU A 616 -9.22 -21.43 -26.65
C LEU A 616 -9.54 -22.92 -26.85
N SER A 617 -8.53 -23.78 -26.72
CA SER A 617 -8.68 -25.24 -26.85
C SER A 617 -7.89 -25.96 -25.76
N TYR A 618 -8.58 -26.40 -24.71
CA TYR A 618 -8.00 -27.21 -23.64
C TYR A 618 -7.61 -28.61 -24.12
N ALA A 619 -8.23 -29.11 -25.18
CA ALA A 619 -7.77 -30.29 -25.90
C ALA A 619 -6.32 -30.11 -26.39
N ARG A 620 -6.01 -28.99 -27.06
CA ARG A 620 -4.62 -28.65 -27.46
C ARG A 620 -3.68 -28.53 -26.26
N VAL A 621 -4.13 -27.94 -25.13
CA VAL A 621 -3.31 -27.83 -23.90
C VAL A 621 -2.91 -29.21 -23.37
N ARG A 622 -3.82 -30.18 -23.44
CA ARG A 622 -3.59 -31.55 -22.95
C ARG A 622 -2.51 -32.28 -23.76
N GLU A 623 -2.46 -32.02 -25.06
CA GLU A 623 -1.51 -32.62 -26.01
C GLU A 623 -0.07 -32.12 -25.84
N ILE A 624 0.14 -30.96 -25.18
CA ILE A 624 1.48 -30.43 -24.93
C ILE A 624 2.23 -31.34 -23.96
N ASN A 625 3.28 -32.01 -24.45
CA ASN A 625 4.12 -32.94 -23.70
C ASN A 625 5.61 -32.63 -23.91
N ASP A 626 5.98 -31.38 -23.67
CA ASP A 626 7.34 -30.85 -23.83
C ASP A 626 8.12 -30.72 -22.51
N VAL A 627 7.49 -31.11 -21.39
CA VAL A 627 8.08 -31.09 -20.05
C VAL A 627 8.56 -32.49 -19.69
N PRO A 628 9.86 -32.70 -19.42
CA PRO A 628 10.38 -34.00 -19.00
C PRO A 628 9.93 -34.38 -17.58
N PRO A 629 10.00 -35.67 -17.17
CA PRO A 629 9.59 -36.11 -15.84
C PRO A 629 10.36 -35.40 -14.70
N PRO A 630 9.78 -35.27 -13.48
CA PRO A 630 10.38 -34.53 -12.36
C PRO A 630 11.81 -34.93 -12.00
N ARG A 631 12.16 -36.23 -12.12
CA ARG A 631 13.52 -36.73 -11.84
C ARG A 631 14.56 -36.21 -12.82
N GLU A 632 14.18 -36.01 -14.08
CA GLU A 632 15.05 -35.46 -15.12
C GLU A 632 15.13 -33.93 -15.03
N GLN A 633 14.04 -33.27 -14.66
CA GLN A 633 14.04 -31.82 -14.37
C GLN A 633 15.05 -31.46 -13.26
N LEU A 634 15.18 -32.28 -12.22
CA LEU A 634 16.16 -32.07 -11.14
C LEU A 634 17.61 -32.13 -11.63
N ARG A 635 17.90 -32.96 -12.64
CA ARG A 635 19.23 -33.04 -13.28
C ARG A 635 19.47 -31.84 -14.20
N GLN A 636 18.49 -31.48 -15.03
CA GLN A 636 18.57 -30.34 -15.94
C GLN A 636 18.70 -29.00 -15.23
N ARG A 637 18.24 -28.89 -13.98
CA ARG A 637 18.34 -27.67 -13.16
C ARG A 637 19.78 -27.18 -12.94
N TYR A 638 20.77 -28.05 -13.13
CA TYR A 638 22.20 -27.68 -13.08
C TYR A 638 22.69 -26.99 -14.36
N GLU A 639 21.99 -27.15 -15.49
CA GLU A 639 22.36 -26.57 -16.79
C GLU A 639 21.48 -25.36 -17.15
N SER A 640 20.15 -25.48 -17.00
CA SER A 640 19.19 -24.39 -17.25
C SER A 640 17.86 -24.62 -16.52
N ALA A 641 17.12 -23.55 -16.22
CA ALA A 641 15.81 -23.68 -15.60
C ALA A 641 14.82 -24.32 -16.59
N PRO A 642 14.07 -25.37 -16.21
CA PRO A 642 13.16 -26.04 -17.14
C PRO A 642 12.02 -25.09 -17.55
N THR A 643 11.64 -25.15 -18.82
CA THR A 643 10.56 -24.35 -19.44
C THR A 643 9.60 -25.25 -20.21
N SER A 644 8.44 -24.71 -20.61
CA SER A 644 7.51 -25.34 -21.56
C SER A 644 7.39 -24.46 -22.81
N PRO A 645 8.21 -24.71 -23.86
CA PRO A 645 8.17 -23.95 -25.11
C PRO A 645 6.82 -24.01 -25.84
N GLY A 646 6.16 -25.17 -25.87
CA GLY A 646 4.86 -25.39 -26.50
C GLY A 646 3.74 -24.61 -25.82
N PHE A 647 3.77 -24.51 -24.47
CA PHE A 647 2.82 -23.66 -23.76
C PHE A 647 3.03 -22.18 -24.08
N TYR A 648 4.28 -21.71 -24.10
CA TYR A 648 4.60 -20.34 -24.51
C TYR A 648 4.13 -20.05 -25.95
N GLN A 649 4.40 -20.96 -26.89
CA GLN A 649 4.00 -20.82 -28.29
C GLN A 649 2.47 -20.69 -28.41
N MET A 650 1.70 -21.51 -27.68
CA MET A 650 0.25 -21.41 -27.66
C MET A 650 -0.25 -20.05 -27.14
N CYS A 651 0.33 -19.52 -26.05
CA CYS A 651 0.02 -18.19 -25.56
C CYS A 651 0.35 -17.09 -26.59
N ASN A 652 1.48 -17.23 -27.30
CA ASN A 652 1.89 -16.28 -28.32
C ASN A 652 0.96 -16.31 -29.54
N GLU A 653 0.59 -17.50 -30.03
CA GLU A 653 -0.37 -17.67 -31.13
C GLU A 653 -1.72 -17.02 -30.80
N LEU A 654 -2.24 -17.23 -29.58
CA LEU A 654 -3.48 -16.60 -29.14
C LEU A 654 -3.35 -15.08 -29.06
N ALA A 655 -2.23 -14.56 -28.53
CA ALA A 655 -1.99 -13.12 -28.46
C ALA A 655 -1.87 -12.47 -29.85
N GLU A 656 -1.24 -13.15 -30.80
CA GLU A 656 -1.10 -12.70 -32.20
C GLU A 656 -2.45 -12.65 -32.91
N ARG A 657 -3.30 -13.67 -32.74
CA ARG A 657 -4.68 -13.66 -33.29
C ARG A 657 -5.49 -12.44 -32.82
N GLU A 658 -5.42 -12.10 -31.54
CA GLU A 658 -6.11 -10.93 -30.99
C GLU A 658 -5.54 -9.62 -31.52
N ARG A 659 -4.23 -9.57 -31.76
CA ARG A 659 -3.58 -8.41 -32.35
C ARG A 659 -4.01 -8.20 -33.79
N GLU A 660 -4.00 -9.26 -34.60
CA GLU A 660 -4.42 -9.24 -36.01
C GLU A 660 -5.88 -8.80 -36.17
N ALA A 661 -6.76 -9.24 -35.26
CA ALA A 661 -8.16 -8.80 -35.23
C ALA A 661 -8.34 -7.29 -34.97
N VAL A 662 -7.36 -6.63 -34.35
CA VAL A 662 -7.40 -5.18 -34.06
C VAL A 662 -6.69 -4.36 -35.14
N THR A 663 -5.59 -4.87 -35.72
CA THR A 663 -4.78 -4.13 -36.70
C THR A 663 -5.16 -4.42 -38.16
N GLY A 664 -5.99 -5.43 -38.43
CA GLY A 664 -6.29 -5.92 -39.77
C GLY A 664 -5.23 -6.90 -40.30
N ALA A 665 -5.66 -7.86 -41.12
CA ALA A 665 -4.78 -8.86 -41.72
C ALA A 665 -3.75 -8.20 -42.67
N GLY A 666 -2.45 -8.41 -42.39
CA GLY A 666 -1.35 -7.97 -43.27
C GLY A 666 -0.53 -6.76 -42.81
N ILE A 667 -0.87 -6.11 -41.68
CA ILE A 667 -0.05 -5.04 -41.10
C ILE A 667 0.93 -5.62 -40.06
N THR A 668 2.12 -6.02 -40.50
CA THR A 668 3.21 -6.49 -39.61
C THR A 668 4.04 -5.33 -39.04
N GLY A 669 3.38 -4.24 -38.63
CA GLY A 669 4.07 -3.08 -38.06
C GLY A 669 4.68 -3.41 -36.69
N THR A 670 5.96 -3.13 -36.47
CA THR A 670 6.66 -3.36 -35.19
C THR A 670 6.43 -2.26 -34.14
N GLY A 671 5.43 -1.39 -34.33
CA GLY A 671 5.28 -0.12 -33.61
C GLY A 671 4.75 -0.17 -32.16
N GLY A 672 4.34 -1.34 -31.66
CA GLY A 672 3.84 -1.50 -30.29
C GLY A 672 4.95 -1.58 -29.25
N SER A 673 4.72 -1.01 -28.05
CA SER A 673 5.64 -1.19 -26.91
C SER A 673 5.84 -2.68 -26.60
N TRP A 674 7.08 -3.15 -26.52
CA TRP A 674 7.41 -4.54 -26.17
C TRP A 674 6.71 -5.02 -24.87
N VAL A 675 6.53 -4.12 -23.91
CA VAL A 675 5.79 -4.39 -22.65
C VAL A 675 4.33 -4.74 -22.92
N ALA A 676 3.69 -4.06 -23.88
CA ALA A 676 2.31 -4.35 -24.26
C ALA A 676 2.19 -5.72 -24.92
N ARG A 677 3.14 -6.08 -25.81
CA ARG A 677 3.19 -7.41 -26.44
C ARG A 677 3.34 -8.52 -25.39
N ASN A 678 4.27 -8.35 -24.46
CA ASN A 678 4.42 -9.28 -23.34
C ASN A 678 3.15 -9.37 -22.48
N GLY A 679 2.51 -8.23 -22.23
CA GLY A 679 1.25 -8.16 -21.50
C GLY A 679 0.14 -8.98 -22.15
N MET A 680 0.03 -8.94 -23.48
CA MET A 680 -0.92 -9.78 -24.24
C MET A 680 -0.63 -11.27 -24.07
N ILE A 681 0.63 -11.70 -24.17
CA ILE A 681 1.03 -13.11 -23.97
C ILE A 681 0.73 -13.57 -22.54
N ILE A 682 1.06 -12.74 -21.55
CA ILE A 682 0.77 -13.02 -20.13
C ILE A 682 -0.74 -13.10 -19.90
N GLU A 683 -1.53 -12.23 -20.53
CA GLU A 683 -2.99 -12.29 -20.43
C GLU A 683 -3.53 -13.63 -20.93
N GLN A 684 -3.00 -14.18 -22.03
CA GLN A 684 -3.36 -15.51 -22.51
C GLN A 684 -2.95 -16.62 -21.55
N GLU A 685 -1.77 -16.54 -20.93
CA GLU A 685 -1.38 -17.46 -19.85
C GLU A 685 -2.40 -17.42 -18.72
N GLN A 686 -2.77 -16.23 -18.24
CA GLN A 686 -3.70 -16.10 -17.12
C GLN A 686 -5.12 -16.59 -17.46
N ILE A 687 -5.51 -16.54 -18.73
CA ILE A 687 -6.77 -17.12 -19.21
C ILE A 687 -6.66 -18.65 -19.20
N LEU A 688 -5.62 -19.22 -19.84
CA LEU A 688 -5.43 -20.68 -19.93
C LEU A 688 -5.23 -21.35 -18.56
N THR A 689 -4.60 -20.67 -17.61
CA THR A 689 -4.42 -21.19 -16.24
C THR A 689 -5.58 -20.81 -15.31
N THR A 690 -6.53 -20.01 -15.80
CA THR A 690 -7.56 -19.29 -15.00
C THR A 690 -6.98 -18.45 -13.87
N HIS A 691 -5.66 -18.26 -13.88
CA HIS A 691 -4.86 -17.73 -12.81
C HIS A 691 -5.20 -18.32 -11.44
N ASN A 692 -5.16 -19.67 -11.36
CA ASN A 692 -5.42 -20.51 -10.20
C ASN A 692 -6.89 -20.75 -9.83
N LEU A 693 -7.89 -20.09 -10.46
CA LEU A 693 -9.28 -20.29 -10.06
C LEU A 693 -9.75 -21.75 -10.18
N ALA A 694 -9.50 -22.40 -11.32
CA ALA A 694 -9.86 -23.81 -11.50
C ALA A 694 -9.19 -24.70 -10.45
N LEU A 695 -7.90 -24.48 -10.18
CA LEU A 695 -7.15 -25.22 -9.16
C LEU A 695 -7.76 -25.03 -7.77
N LEU A 696 -8.10 -23.80 -7.38
CA LEU A 696 -8.74 -23.49 -6.10
C LEU A 696 -10.15 -24.14 -6.02
N PHE A 697 -10.92 -24.09 -7.10
CA PHE A 697 -12.26 -24.69 -7.16
C PHE A 697 -12.23 -26.22 -7.16
N MET A 698 -11.19 -26.87 -7.68
CA MET A 698 -11.05 -28.32 -7.51
C MET A 698 -10.87 -28.72 -6.04
N VAL A 699 -10.21 -27.90 -5.22
CA VAL A 699 -9.91 -28.25 -3.83
C VAL A 699 -11.10 -27.97 -2.91
N PHE A 700 -11.84 -26.88 -3.12
CA PHE A 700 -12.92 -26.46 -2.21
C PHE A 700 -14.11 -25.77 -2.90
N GLY A 701 -14.22 -25.86 -4.23
CA GLY A 701 -15.25 -25.17 -5.02
C GLY A 701 -16.69 -25.61 -4.73
N GLU A 702 -16.90 -26.75 -4.07
CA GLU A 702 -18.21 -27.17 -3.56
C GLU A 702 -18.74 -26.19 -2.51
N THR A 703 -17.88 -25.67 -1.63
CA THR A 703 -18.28 -24.69 -0.59
C THR A 703 -18.83 -23.39 -1.19
N LEU A 704 -18.46 -23.10 -2.44
CA LEU A 704 -18.87 -21.91 -3.17
C LEU A 704 -19.98 -22.17 -4.19
N ALA A 705 -20.49 -23.40 -4.32
CA ALA A 705 -21.44 -23.77 -5.36
C ALA A 705 -22.68 -22.85 -5.39
N HIS A 706 -23.30 -22.62 -4.23
CA HIS A 706 -24.48 -21.76 -4.07
C HIS A 706 -24.23 -20.25 -4.24
N ARG A 707 -22.97 -19.82 -4.40
CA ARG A 707 -22.60 -18.40 -4.50
C ARG A 707 -22.07 -17.99 -5.87
N ARG A 708 -21.83 -18.93 -6.79
CA ARG A 708 -21.21 -18.67 -8.10
C ARG A 708 -21.90 -17.53 -8.86
N GLY A 709 -23.23 -17.56 -9.00
CA GLY A 709 -24.01 -16.48 -9.60
C GLY A 709 -23.93 -15.14 -8.87
N GLU A 710 -23.89 -15.14 -7.53
CA GLU A 710 -23.68 -13.92 -6.72
C GLU A 710 -22.29 -13.31 -6.97
N LEU A 711 -21.25 -14.14 -7.04
CA LEU A 711 -19.87 -13.70 -7.31
C LEU A 711 -19.75 -13.12 -8.73
N ALA A 712 -20.40 -13.75 -9.73
CA ALA A 712 -20.45 -13.22 -11.10
C ALA A 712 -21.10 -11.81 -11.15
N ARG A 713 -22.26 -11.64 -10.49
CA ARG A 713 -22.94 -10.32 -10.40
C ARG A 713 -22.06 -9.27 -9.73
N ARG A 714 -21.34 -9.63 -8.65
CA ARG A 714 -20.43 -8.70 -7.96
C ARG A 714 -19.25 -8.28 -8.81
N CYS A 715 -18.67 -9.19 -9.60
CA CYS A 715 -17.63 -8.83 -10.56
C CYS A 715 -18.15 -7.80 -11.58
N PHE A 716 -19.32 -8.04 -12.17
CA PHE A 716 -19.91 -7.12 -13.14
C PHE A 716 -20.25 -5.75 -12.54
N ALA A 717 -20.91 -5.73 -11.39
CA ALA A 717 -21.24 -4.50 -10.68
C ALA A 717 -19.99 -3.70 -10.27
N TRP A 718 -18.87 -4.39 -9.99
CA TRP A 718 -17.60 -3.75 -9.74
C TRP A 718 -17.03 -3.10 -11.00
N ILE A 719 -17.08 -3.77 -12.16
CA ILE A 719 -16.62 -3.23 -13.46
C ILE A 719 -17.38 -1.94 -13.79
N CYS A 720 -18.71 -1.97 -13.72
CA CYS A 720 -19.57 -0.82 -13.99
C CYS A 720 -19.24 0.36 -13.05
N ARG A 721 -19.23 0.12 -11.73
CA ARG A 721 -18.94 1.15 -10.73
C ARG A 721 -17.57 1.80 -10.92
N ARG A 722 -16.54 1.01 -11.27
CA ARG A 722 -15.17 1.50 -11.40
C ARG A 722 -14.95 2.28 -12.69
N ASN A 723 -15.58 1.88 -13.79
CA ASN A 723 -15.49 2.60 -15.06
C ASN A 723 -16.31 3.90 -15.09
N SER A 724 -17.29 4.04 -14.19
CA SER A 724 -18.00 5.30 -13.94
C SER A 724 -17.15 6.34 -13.16
N GLN A 725 -16.03 5.93 -12.54
CA GLN A 725 -15.14 6.81 -11.80
C GLN A 725 -13.94 7.22 -12.68
N THR A 726 -14.09 8.25 -13.51
CA THR A 726 -13.05 8.68 -14.47
C THR A 726 -11.73 9.07 -13.75
N PRO A 727 -10.66 8.25 -13.81
CA PRO A 727 -9.39 8.61 -13.20
C PRO A 727 -8.72 9.75 -13.98
N SER A 728 -8.07 10.68 -13.27
CA SER A 728 -7.40 11.83 -13.89
C SER A 728 -6.11 11.47 -14.63
N ASN A 729 -5.45 10.37 -14.26
CA ASN A 729 -4.16 9.94 -14.81
C ASN A 729 -4.31 8.80 -15.82
N TRP A 730 -3.67 8.93 -16.98
CA TRP A 730 -3.60 7.89 -18.03
C TRP A 730 -3.15 6.51 -17.51
N LYS A 731 -2.11 6.45 -16.67
CA LYS A 731 -1.65 5.18 -16.09
C LYS A 731 -2.73 4.52 -15.21
N ALA A 732 -3.48 5.33 -14.48
CA ALA A 732 -4.58 4.83 -13.66
C ALA A 732 -5.74 4.30 -14.52
N ARG A 733 -5.96 4.88 -15.70
CA ARG A 733 -6.93 4.39 -16.69
C ARG A 733 -6.51 3.04 -17.29
N LEU A 734 -5.24 2.88 -17.66
CA LEU A 734 -4.73 1.57 -18.12
C LEU A 734 -4.85 0.49 -17.03
N GLN A 735 -4.52 0.82 -15.78
CA GLN A 735 -4.68 -0.10 -14.66
C GLN A 735 -6.16 -0.46 -14.41
N LEU A 736 -7.07 0.50 -14.59
CA LEU A 736 -8.51 0.27 -14.50
C LEU A 736 -9.00 -0.73 -15.56
N VAL A 737 -8.56 -0.57 -16.81
CA VAL A 737 -8.87 -1.53 -17.89
C VAL A 737 -8.35 -2.92 -17.54
N LYS A 738 -7.07 -3.03 -17.16
CA LYS A 738 -6.46 -4.31 -16.74
C LYS A 738 -7.24 -4.99 -15.61
N ASN A 739 -7.58 -4.23 -14.57
CA ASN A 739 -8.34 -4.78 -13.44
C ASN A 739 -9.78 -5.14 -13.83
N SER A 740 -10.38 -4.44 -14.80
CA SER A 740 -11.71 -4.78 -15.32
C SER A 740 -11.68 -6.06 -16.14
N ALA A 741 -10.63 -6.31 -16.92
CA ALA A 741 -10.41 -7.58 -17.61
C ALA A 741 -10.21 -8.74 -16.62
N TYR A 742 -9.50 -8.52 -15.51
CA TYR A 742 -9.42 -9.51 -14.42
C TYR A 742 -10.80 -9.83 -13.84
N ALA A 743 -11.57 -8.81 -13.47
CA ALA A 743 -12.91 -8.99 -12.94
C ALA A 743 -13.83 -9.73 -13.92
N TRP A 744 -13.73 -9.40 -15.21
CA TRP A 744 -14.49 -10.04 -16.28
C TRP A 744 -14.11 -11.51 -16.44
N ARG A 745 -12.82 -11.84 -16.43
CA ARG A 745 -12.35 -13.24 -16.50
C ARG A 745 -12.90 -14.07 -15.34
N GLN A 746 -12.89 -13.53 -14.13
CA GLN A 746 -13.45 -14.25 -12.97
C GLN A 746 -14.96 -14.42 -13.08
N MET A 747 -15.66 -13.38 -13.56
CA MET A 747 -17.10 -13.48 -13.85
C MET A 747 -17.41 -14.60 -14.85
N VAL A 748 -16.72 -14.63 -16.00
CA VAL A 748 -16.91 -15.68 -17.02
C VAL A 748 -16.59 -17.05 -16.43
N PHE A 749 -15.53 -17.18 -15.62
CA PHE A 749 -15.22 -18.41 -14.90
C PHE A 749 -16.39 -18.87 -14.01
N PHE A 750 -16.93 -17.99 -13.16
CA PHE A 750 -18.05 -18.36 -12.29
C PHE A 750 -19.30 -18.78 -13.07
N LEU A 751 -19.64 -18.06 -14.14
CA LEU A 751 -20.77 -18.40 -15.02
C LEU A 751 -20.55 -19.73 -15.76
N SER A 752 -19.31 -20.09 -16.04
CA SER A 752 -18.98 -21.35 -16.74
C SER A 752 -19.15 -22.58 -15.85
N LEU A 753 -19.23 -22.38 -14.53
CA LEU A 753 -19.52 -23.42 -13.55
C LEU A 753 -21.01 -23.48 -13.17
N GLU A 754 -21.85 -22.62 -13.74
CA GLU A 754 -23.30 -22.62 -13.58
C GLU A 754 -23.97 -23.44 -14.69
N SER A 755 -25.27 -23.71 -14.53
CA SER A 755 -26.06 -24.27 -15.62
C SER A 755 -26.16 -23.28 -16.80
N GLU A 756 -26.38 -23.79 -18.02
CA GLU A 756 -26.59 -22.91 -19.18
C GLU A 756 -27.86 -22.05 -19.05
N GLU A 757 -28.83 -22.47 -18.24
CA GLU A 757 -30.03 -21.69 -17.92
C GLU A 757 -29.69 -20.51 -17.01
N ASP A 758 -28.91 -20.73 -15.95
CA ASP A 758 -28.48 -19.68 -15.03
C ASP A 758 -27.54 -18.67 -15.71
N ALA A 759 -26.65 -19.14 -16.57
CA ALA A 759 -25.80 -18.28 -17.39
C ALA A 759 -26.63 -17.40 -18.34
N ARG A 760 -27.73 -17.93 -18.92
CA ARG A 760 -28.68 -17.14 -19.72
C ARG A 760 -29.47 -16.15 -18.87
N ALA A 761 -29.90 -16.55 -17.67
CA ALA A 761 -30.63 -15.69 -16.74
C ALA A 761 -29.78 -14.52 -16.19
N PHE A 762 -28.44 -14.62 -16.26
CA PHE A 762 -27.54 -13.53 -15.92
C PHE A 762 -27.63 -12.33 -16.88
N LEU A 763 -27.85 -12.58 -18.19
CA LEU A 763 -27.79 -11.54 -19.23
C LEU A 763 -28.83 -10.42 -19.07
N PRO A 764 -30.13 -10.70 -18.83
CA PRO A 764 -31.13 -9.64 -18.63
C PRO A 764 -30.75 -8.70 -17.49
N TRP A 765 -30.29 -9.24 -16.36
CA TRP A 765 -29.82 -8.45 -15.23
C TRP A 765 -28.59 -7.62 -15.58
N ALA A 766 -27.61 -8.19 -16.29
CA ALA A 766 -26.39 -7.47 -16.68
C ALA A 766 -26.69 -6.33 -17.67
N MET A 767 -27.63 -6.54 -18.60
CA MET A 767 -28.10 -5.52 -19.54
C MET A 767 -28.81 -4.38 -18.80
N GLU A 768 -29.71 -4.70 -17.87
CA GLU A 768 -30.39 -3.70 -17.04
C GLU A 768 -29.38 -2.87 -16.23
N HIS A 769 -28.44 -3.53 -15.55
CA HIS A 769 -27.42 -2.85 -14.73
C HIS A 769 -26.43 -2.01 -15.56
N LEU A 770 -26.11 -2.42 -16.80
CA LEU A 770 -25.34 -1.60 -17.73
C LEU A 770 -26.16 -0.38 -18.22
N GLY A 771 -27.47 -0.54 -18.37
CA GLY A 771 -28.40 0.52 -18.73
C GLY A 771 -28.40 1.70 -17.75
N GLU A 772 -28.12 1.44 -16.47
CA GLU A 772 -27.99 2.45 -15.41
C GLU A 772 -26.67 3.27 -15.47
N GLN A 773 -25.71 2.87 -16.31
CA GLN A 773 -24.40 3.50 -16.39
C GLN A 773 -24.39 4.69 -17.37
N PRO A 774 -23.38 5.59 -17.30
CA PRO A 774 -23.25 6.69 -18.25
C PRO A 774 -23.19 6.21 -19.71
N GLU A 775 -23.88 6.94 -20.60
CA GLU A 775 -24.05 6.60 -22.01
C GLU A 775 -22.73 6.25 -22.72
N ALA A 776 -21.71 7.08 -22.57
CA ALA A 776 -20.40 6.84 -23.19
C ALA A 776 -19.71 5.55 -22.73
N PHE A 777 -19.99 5.05 -21.51
CA PHE A 777 -19.49 3.75 -21.08
C PHE A 777 -20.36 2.62 -21.62
N ARG A 778 -21.69 2.78 -21.58
CA ARG A 778 -22.66 1.81 -22.12
C ARG A 778 -22.40 1.51 -23.60
N GLU A 779 -22.18 2.52 -24.43
CA GLU A 779 -21.90 2.35 -25.87
C GLU A 779 -20.61 1.57 -26.12
N ARG A 780 -19.54 1.89 -25.38
CA ARG A 780 -18.25 1.20 -25.54
C ARG A 780 -18.26 -0.22 -25.00
N PHE A 781 -18.98 -0.47 -23.90
CA PHE A 781 -18.97 -1.77 -23.22
C PHE A 781 -20.08 -2.71 -23.70
N GLY A 782 -21.14 -2.22 -24.34
CA GLY A 782 -22.23 -3.02 -24.92
C GLY A 782 -21.75 -4.20 -25.78
N PRO A 783 -20.82 -4.00 -26.73
CA PRO A 783 -20.28 -5.09 -27.57
C PRO A 783 -19.68 -6.26 -26.78
N VAL A 784 -19.16 -6.02 -25.58
CA VAL A 784 -18.61 -7.06 -24.71
C VAL A 784 -19.71 -7.97 -24.14
N LEU A 785 -20.86 -7.40 -23.76
CA LEU A 785 -22.03 -8.19 -23.35
C LEU A 785 -22.62 -8.98 -24.52
N SER A 786 -22.63 -8.41 -25.72
CA SER A 786 -23.06 -9.11 -26.93
C SER A 786 -22.14 -10.29 -27.29
N GLY A 787 -20.83 -10.14 -27.05
CA GLY A 787 -19.87 -11.25 -27.12
C GLY A 787 -20.16 -12.36 -26.11
N LEU A 788 -20.56 -12.01 -24.88
CA LEU A 788 -20.97 -13.00 -23.87
C LEU A 788 -22.25 -13.74 -24.28
N ASP A 789 -23.27 -13.04 -24.77
CA ASP A 789 -24.50 -13.66 -25.28
C ASP A 789 -24.22 -14.62 -26.44
N SER A 790 -23.35 -14.24 -27.37
CA SER A 790 -22.93 -15.10 -28.48
C SER A 790 -22.28 -16.39 -27.96
N ALA A 791 -21.34 -16.30 -27.01
CA ALA A 791 -20.68 -17.47 -26.42
C ALA A 791 -21.63 -18.38 -25.63
N ILE A 792 -22.61 -17.81 -24.93
CA ILE A 792 -23.66 -18.57 -24.23
C ILE A 792 -24.51 -19.35 -25.23
N ARG A 793 -24.83 -18.77 -26.40
CA ARG A 793 -25.56 -19.44 -27.49
C ARG A 793 -24.70 -20.41 -28.31
N GLY A 794 -23.40 -20.52 -28.02
CA GLY A 794 -22.46 -21.33 -28.80
C GLY A 794 -22.11 -20.74 -30.16
N LEU A 795 -22.36 -19.45 -30.39
CA LEU A 795 -22.01 -18.74 -31.62
C LEU A 795 -20.59 -18.16 -31.52
N PRO A 796 -19.85 -18.09 -32.65
CA PRO A 796 -18.53 -17.46 -32.67
C PRO A 796 -18.64 -15.95 -32.40
N ILE A 797 -17.64 -15.41 -31.70
CA ILE A 797 -17.51 -13.96 -31.50
C ILE A 797 -16.71 -13.39 -32.67
N THR A 798 -17.41 -12.86 -33.68
CA THR A 798 -16.83 -12.17 -34.84
C THR A 798 -16.67 -10.68 -34.57
N GLY A 799 -15.55 -10.09 -35.00
CA GLY A 799 -15.25 -8.66 -34.83
C GLY A 799 -16.12 -7.74 -35.69
N ASP A 800 -15.95 -6.43 -35.50
CA ASP A 800 -16.80 -5.38 -36.12
C ASP A 800 -16.86 -5.46 -37.67
N ASP A 801 -15.84 -5.99 -38.34
CA ASP A 801 -15.77 -6.03 -39.81
C ASP A 801 -16.58 -7.20 -40.43
N ASP A 802 -16.76 -8.31 -39.72
CA ASP A 802 -17.46 -9.51 -40.22
C ASP A 802 -18.96 -9.55 -39.87
N ALA A 803 -19.44 -8.65 -39.02
CA ALA A 803 -20.87 -8.58 -38.67
C ALA A 803 -21.76 -8.27 -39.89
N SER A 804 -21.21 -7.60 -40.90
CA SER A 804 -21.91 -7.24 -42.14
C SER A 804 -22.19 -8.42 -43.07
N SER A 805 -21.44 -9.52 -42.98
CA SER A 805 -21.56 -10.67 -43.87
C SER A 805 -22.48 -11.78 -43.35
N ILE A 806 -22.82 -11.77 -42.05
CA ILE A 806 -23.61 -12.83 -41.38
C ILE A 806 -25.00 -12.33 -40.92
N GLY A 807 -25.35 -11.06 -41.17
CA GLY A 807 -26.69 -10.52 -40.84
C GLY A 807 -26.95 -10.34 -39.34
N VAL A 808 -25.91 -10.30 -38.52
CA VAL A 808 -26.00 -10.03 -37.08
C VAL A 808 -25.79 -8.53 -36.86
N SER A 809 -26.84 -7.80 -36.44
CA SER A 809 -26.81 -6.33 -36.35
C SER A 809 -26.07 -5.77 -35.13
N VAL A 810 -25.39 -6.61 -34.34
CA VAL A 810 -24.78 -6.20 -33.07
C VAL A 810 -23.32 -6.63 -33.07
N SER A 811 -22.43 -5.64 -32.97
CA SER A 811 -21.00 -5.89 -32.92
C SER A 811 -20.65 -6.63 -31.62
N ALA A 812 -20.01 -7.80 -31.74
CA ALA A 812 -19.69 -8.67 -30.61
C ALA A 812 -18.18 -8.63 -30.34
N ARG A 813 -17.78 -8.58 -29.07
CA ARG A 813 -16.35 -8.42 -28.72
C ARG A 813 -15.94 -9.24 -27.51
N ARG A 814 -14.73 -9.80 -27.57
CA ARG A 814 -14.04 -10.40 -26.42
C ARG A 814 -13.36 -9.31 -25.58
N PHE A 815 -13.50 -9.39 -24.26
CA PHE A 815 -12.86 -8.43 -23.37
C PHE A 815 -11.49 -8.93 -22.88
N LEU A 816 -10.46 -8.24 -23.37
CA LEU A 816 -9.07 -8.37 -22.97
C LEU A 816 -8.57 -7.01 -22.48
N GLY A 817 -7.63 -7.00 -21.55
CA GLY A 817 -7.09 -5.80 -20.91
C GLY A 817 -5.82 -5.25 -21.57
N TRP A 818 -5.13 -6.05 -22.37
CA TRP A 818 -3.90 -5.65 -23.07
C TRP A 818 -4.10 -5.49 -24.57
N THR A 819 -3.42 -4.50 -25.14
CA THR A 819 -3.35 -4.26 -26.57
C THR A 819 -2.08 -3.49 -26.90
N THR A 820 -1.56 -3.63 -28.11
CA THR A 820 -0.46 -2.79 -28.63
C THR A 820 -0.94 -1.40 -29.09
N GLU A 821 -2.25 -1.23 -29.25
CA GLU A 821 -2.88 0.00 -29.74
C GLU A 821 -3.55 0.78 -28.59
N LYS A 822 -4.25 1.87 -28.93
CA LYS A 822 -5.13 2.54 -27.97
C LYS A 822 -6.30 1.61 -27.62
N HIS A 823 -6.43 1.28 -26.34
CA HIS A 823 -7.52 0.42 -25.87
C HIS A 823 -8.88 1.08 -26.10
N TRP A 824 -9.80 0.37 -26.78
CA TRP A 824 -11.13 0.85 -27.21
C TRP A 824 -12.02 1.34 -26.06
N LEU A 825 -11.82 0.82 -24.85
CA LEU A 825 -12.55 1.26 -23.65
C LEU A 825 -12.13 2.67 -23.17
N LEU A 826 -10.99 3.19 -23.65
CA LEU A 826 -10.49 4.50 -23.29
C LEU A 826 -10.95 5.55 -24.32
N PRO A 827 -11.34 6.76 -23.86
CA PRO A 827 -11.79 7.82 -24.75
C PRO A 827 -10.66 8.35 -25.62
#